data_AF-A0A5N6U2L4-F1
#
_entry.id   AF-A0A5N6U2L4-F1
#
_cell.length_a   1.000
_cell.length_b   1.000
_cell.length_c   1.000
_cell.angle_alpha   90.00
_cell.angle_beta   90.00
_cell.angle_gamma   90.00
#
_symmetry.space_group_name_H-M   'P 1'
#
loop_
_entity.id
_entity.type
_entity.pdbx_description
1 polymer ?
#
loop_
_entity_poly.entity_id
_entity_poly.type
_entity_poly.pdbx_seq_one_letter_code
_entity_poly.pdbx_strand_id
1 'polypeptide(L)'
;MPPPTVSLEYLEYNLFEEFEPIENDVVADLRSTSLEPTVDTDDVELPPLNIPTEDSLQHIRQLQEIMDNTDYQRDNHEEACRILQIENPHSPRMRSMKESATFKFWQPVAIARILEIRADPWLRGAILGDSVGLGKTWEAIGVMLKIWEEYEQSVSDSWRNNEPPPKASPFLLVVPPSLIRQWCQEIRRVTDTLKIQLYYRSNIETEWPTIKSLLKKTDGLFDGRPVNGRTVVITSYQTLSDRHGPAAVKVWNPRTGQREERHTHSPPHDFPHLLDDCFKNVIIDEGHVLRNVDTSQSRAIQWLHADFHLLLSATPIYNSRCDFEGYVPILFKPAPRDLWYRSCHLGSKIFQLPPDQEASKLCCTCEAITKYVLDKKVPNVQAGGFLRAIFSRIMIRRTLFSRMQLPHGGSRSIGSQIPLTHRKVHRVQFTKEEMGMYETLAAMYYNALFMEDPDRPGKYVWNQKNLRLMCLLTTWLGLYYIEHILLADKITDACNMLQQGTAGKTFVESAAKKMNPESIYRMENGQIPVLESLLKGSPKMRTMLPIIREQVEHGEKAMVWAMFPAEQAYIATTLKEANIDVVVFHAGLTQDERLKLIEKFTQRPKECMVLVSTYNINAAGLNFQSLCRNVHIFSVSLSKSIINQAIGRVSRLGQKFQTYVNEYRVGESFDMILVNRAEDEAVPKIMTELSQSFMFNPYTTGSQEGECRWAVRNGKLYQLKNGRSVLSKDIKDTEDILKLLIRYLENT
;
A
#
# COMPACT_ATOMS: atom_id res chain seq x y z
N MET A 1 -14.12 -46.42 -40.96
CA MET A 1 -12.81 -46.25 -41.59
C MET A 1 -12.35 -44.82 -41.33
N PRO A 2 -11.29 -44.56 -40.55
CA PRO A 2 -10.53 -43.31 -40.58
C PRO A 2 -9.48 -43.40 -41.73
N PRO A 3 -8.97 -42.29 -42.33
CA PRO A 3 -7.94 -41.41 -41.71
C PRO A 3 -7.94 -39.97 -42.33
N PRO A 4 -6.86 -39.13 -42.29
CA PRO A 4 -5.79 -38.89 -41.31
C PRO A 4 -5.64 -37.39 -40.89
N THR A 5 -4.81 -37.19 -39.87
CA THR A 5 -4.06 -35.99 -39.44
C THR A 5 -3.56 -35.07 -40.57
N VAL A 6 -3.71 -33.75 -40.38
CA VAL A 6 -2.88 -32.71 -41.02
C VAL A 6 -2.45 -31.67 -40.00
N SER A 7 -1.16 -31.39 -40.05
CA SER A 7 -0.34 -30.45 -39.30
C SER A 7 -0.62 -28.99 -39.61
N LEU A 8 -0.28 -28.14 -38.63
CA LEU A 8 -0.22 -26.68 -38.70
C LEU A 8 0.81 -26.19 -39.74
N GLU A 9 0.35 -25.37 -40.68
CA GLU A 9 1.20 -24.42 -41.40
C GLU A 9 0.54 -23.03 -41.40
N TYR A 10 1.40 -22.03 -41.25
CA TYR A 10 1.15 -20.61 -41.13
C TYR A 10 0.42 -20.04 -42.36
N LEU A 11 -0.56 -19.17 -42.12
CA LEU A 11 -1.08 -18.24 -43.14
C LEU A 11 -0.84 -16.81 -42.66
N GLU A 12 0.18 -16.19 -43.24
CA GLU A 12 0.32 -14.74 -43.36
C GLU A 12 -0.86 -14.19 -44.17
N TYR A 13 -1.46 -13.10 -43.70
CA TYR A 13 -2.24 -12.22 -44.57
C TYR A 13 -1.87 -10.76 -44.29
N ASN A 14 -1.16 -10.19 -45.26
CA ASN A 14 -1.06 -8.77 -45.55
C ASN A 14 -2.45 -8.13 -45.65
N LEU A 15 -2.59 -6.91 -45.12
CA LEU A 15 -3.53 -5.89 -45.59
C LEU A 15 -3.03 -4.52 -45.10
N PHE A 16 -2.17 -3.89 -45.89
CA PHE A 16 -2.01 -2.44 -45.93
C PHE A 16 -2.47 -2.01 -47.32
N GLU A 17 -3.52 -1.20 -47.42
CA GLU A 17 -3.63 -0.16 -48.43
C GLU A 17 -4.77 0.84 -48.14
N GLU A 18 -4.46 2.10 -48.46
CA GLU A 18 -5.33 3.26 -48.77
C GLU A 18 -6.01 4.06 -47.65
N PHE A 19 -5.45 5.24 -47.36
CA PHE A 19 -6.19 6.52 -47.32
C PHE A 19 -5.24 7.69 -47.66
N GLU A 20 -5.62 8.53 -48.63
CA GLU A 20 -4.92 9.76 -49.05
C GLU A 20 -5.10 10.94 -48.07
N PRO A 21 -4.18 11.92 -48.04
CA PRO A 21 -4.10 12.95 -47.02
C PRO A 21 -5.05 14.13 -47.25
N ILE A 22 -5.51 14.74 -46.14
CA ILE A 22 -6.15 16.06 -46.14
C ILE A 22 -5.07 17.12 -45.90
N GLU A 23 -4.82 17.95 -46.90
CA GLU A 23 -4.00 19.17 -46.78
C GLU A 23 -4.70 20.19 -45.86
N ASN A 24 -3.95 20.75 -44.90
CA ASN A 24 -4.22 22.08 -44.35
C ASN A 24 -2.90 22.66 -43.81
N ASP A 25 -2.37 23.60 -44.59
CA ASP A 25 -1.19 24.42 -44.35
C ASP A 25 -1.30 25.28 -43.07
N VAL A 26 -0.68 24.87 -41.95
CA VAL A 26 -0.18 25.80 -40.90
C VAL A 26 1.03 25.23 -40.12
N VAL A 27 1.85 24.32 -40.66
CA VAL A 27 2.99 23.73 -39.92
C VAL A 27 4.34 23.96 -40.62
N ALA A 28 4.48 25.09 -41.33
CA ALA A 28 5.73 25.44 -42.00
C ALA A 28 6.74 26.24 -41.14
N ASP A 29 6.33 26.79 -39.99
CA ASP A 29 7.19 27.72 -39.22
C ASP A 29 7.91 27.14 -37.99
N LEU A 30 7.92 25.81 -37.82
CA LEU A 30 8.65 25.15 -36.72
C LEU A 30 9.85 24.31 -37.18
N ARG A 31 10.23 24.37 -38.47
CA ARG A 31 11.35 23.58 -39.03
C ARG A 31 12.62 24.40 -39.29
N SER A 32 12.71 25.66 -38.87
CA SER A 32 13.87 26.53 -39.16
C SER A 32 14.74 26.92 -37.96
N THR A 33 14.60 26.28 -36.80
CA THR A 33 15.58 26.43 -35.71
C THR A 33 16.21 25.07 -35.40
N SER A 34 17.36 24.87 -36.02
CA SER A 34 18.30 23.77 -35.90
C SER A 34 18.82 23.60 -34.47
N LEU A 35 18.37 22.54 -33.80
CA LEU A 35 19.07 21.83 -32.72
C LEU A 35 18.87 20.32 -32.97
N GLU A 36 19.35 19.84 -34.11
CA GLU A 36 19.61 18.41 -34.29
C GLU A 36 20.93 18.07 -33.57
N PRO A 37 20.95 17.08 -32.65
CA PRO A 37 22.21 16.52 -32.19
C PRO A 37 22.86 15.79 -33.37
N THR A 38 24.11 16.12 -33.68
CA THR A 38 24.96 15.29 -34.56
C THR A 38 25.09 13.91 -33.92
N VAL A 39 24.30 12.96 -34.41
CA VAL A 39 24.43 11.54 -34.10
C VAL A 39 25.22 10.92 -35.23
N ASP A 40 26.40 10.38 -34.93
CA ASP A 40 27.12 9.46 -35.82
C ASP A 40 26.18 8.27 -36.09
N THR A 41 25.75 8.10 -37.33
CA THR A 41 24.69 7.17 -37.74
C THR A 41 25.13 5.73 -37.94
N ASP A 42 26.32 5.33 -37.51
CA ASP A 42 26.88 4.03 -37.91
C ASP A 42 26.78 2.89 -36.87
N ASP A 43 26.19 3.09 -35.67
CA ASP A 43 26.04 1.98 -34.69
C ASP A 43 24.83 2.12 -33.73
N VAL A 44 23.61 2.30 -34.27
CA VAL A 44 22.38 2.16 -33.46
C VAL A 44 21.46 1.11 -34.07
N GLU A 45 21.72 -0.16 -33.76
CA GLU A 45 20.68 -1.18 -33.82
C GLU A 45 19.54 -0.74 -32.89
N LEU A 46 18.35 -0.50 -33.47
CA LEU A 46 17.12 -0.35 -32.70
C LEU A 46 16.99 -1.57 -31.76
N PRO A 47 16.87 -1.39 -30.44
CA PRO A 47 16.71 -2.52 -29.57
C PRO A 47 15.39 -3.22 -29.95
N PRO A 48 15.40 -4.55 -30.17
CA PRO A 48 14.19 -5.27 -30.51
C PRO A 48 13.16 -5.07 -29.41
N LEU A 49 11.87 -5.11 -29.77
CA LEU A 49 10.77 -5.21 -28.82
C LEU A 49 11.13 -6.28 -27.79
N ASN A 50 11.52 -5.87 -26.58
CA ASN A 50 11.89 -6.78 -25.51
C ASN A 50 10.61 -7.48 -25.03
N ILE A 51 10.30 -8.59 -25.70
CA ILE A 51 9.52 -9.69 -25.15
C ILE A 51 10.23 -10.07 -23.84
N PRO A 52 9.52 -10.21 -22.70
CA PRO A 52 10.14 -10.57 -21.43
C PRO A 52 11.03 -11.80 -21.62
N THR A 53 12.33 -11.69 -21.31
CA THR A 53 13.25 -12.83 -21.41
C THR A 53 12.74 -14.00 -20.57
N GLU A 54 12.90 -15.23 -21.05
CA GLU A 54 12.47 -16.44 -20.31
C GLU A 54 13.08 -16.49 -18.90
N ASP A 55 14.30 -15.94 -18.72
CA ASP A 55 14.96 -15.77 -17.43
C ASP A 55 14.25 -14.77 -16.51
N SER A 56 13.70 -13.67 -17.04
CA SER A 56 12.88 -12.72 -16.26
C SER A 56 11.55 -13.36 -15.85
N LEU A 57 10.96 -14.17 -16.72
CA LEU A 57 9.74 -14.93 -16.42
C LEU A 57 10.02 -16.06 -15.42
N GLN A 58 11.17 -16.73 -15.50
CA GLN A 58 11.62 -17.71 -14.50
C GLN A 58 11.91 -17.06 -13.15
N HIS A 59 12.58 -15.91 -13.12
CA HIS A 59 12.85 -15.17 -11.88
C HIS A 59 11.56 -14.69 -11.21
N ILE A 60 10.60 -14.21 -12.01
CA ILE A 60 9.26 -13.84 -11.54
C ILE A 60 8.48 -15.07 -11.04
N ARG A 61 8.53 -16.21 -11.76
CA ARG A 61 7.90 -17.47 -11.32
C ARG A 61 8.54 -18.03 -10.05
N GLN A 62 9.86 -17.97 -9.91
CA GLN A 62 10.59 -18.37 -8.70
C GLN A 62 10.25 -17.47 -7.51
N LEU A 63 10.20 -16.14 -7.70
CA LEU A 63 9.72 -15.18 -6.69
C LEU A 63 8.24 -15.40 -6.31
N GLN A 64 7.44 -15.96 -7.22
CA GLN A 64 6.01 -16.24 -7.01
C GLN A 64 5.76 -17.55 -6.26
N GLU A 65 6.50 -18.62 -6.57
CA GLU A 65 6.45 -19.90 -5.82
C GLU A 65 6.87 -19.74 -4.36
N ILE A 66 7.77 -18.78 -4.08
CA ILE A 66 8.30 -18.42 -2.76
C ILE A 66 7.24 -17.83 -1.80
N MET A 67 6.26 -17.07 -2.32
CA MET A 67 5.18 -16.46 -1.52
C MET A 67 3.89 -17.31 -1.49
N ASP A 68 3.82 -18.36 -2.30
CA ASP A 68 2.66 -19.25 -2.41
C ASP A 68 2.71 -20.34 -1.33
N ASN A 69 2.46 -19.95 -0.08
CA ASN A 69 2.32 -20.91 1.00
C ASN A 69 0.89 -21.49 1.02
N THR A 70 0.77 -22.78 0.68
CA THR A 70 -0.48 -23.54 0.69
C THR A 70 -1.15 -23.58 2.07
N ASP A 71 -0.39 -23.44 3.16
CA ASP A 71 -0.90 -23.47 4.54
C ASP A 71 -1.93 -22.36 4.81
N TYR A 72 -1.86 -21.24 4.07
CA TYR A 72 -2.80 -20.10 4.18
C TYR A 72 -3.73 -19.95 2.97
N GLN A 73 -3.54 -20.77 1.94
CA GLN A 73 -4.23 -20.72 0.66
C GLN A 73 -5.13 -21.94 0.53
N ARG A 74 -6.16 -21.97 1.38
CA ARG A 74 -7.13 -23.06 1.35
C ARG A 74 -7.80 -23.13 -0.02
N ASP A 75 -7.95 -24.37 -0.48
CA ASP A 75 -8.54 -24.70 -1.76
C ASP A 75 -9.70 -25.67 -1.56
N ASN A 76 -10.84 -25.14 -1.12
CA ASN A 76 -12.02 -25.93 -0.76
C ASN A 76 -13.34 -25.20 -1.07
N HIS A 77 -13.44 -24.62 -2.26
CA HIS A 77 -14.59 -23.78 -2.67
C HIS A 77 -15.95 -24.47 -2.51
N GLU A 78 -16.09 -25.74 -2.91
CA GLU A 78 -17.35 -26.46 -2.77
C GLU A 78 -17.75 -26.65 -1.31
N GLU A 79 -16.80 -27.03 -0.47
CA GLU A 79 -17.03 -27.21 0.97
C GLU A 79 -17.36 -25.87 1.62
N ALA A 80 -16.66 -24.79 1.24
CA ALA A 80 -16.99 -23.46 1.69
C ALA A 80 -18.41 -23.05 1.28
N CYS A 81 -18.85 -23.35 0.06
CA CYS A 81 -20.24 -23.11 -0.36
C CYS A 81 -21.24 -23.91 0.47
N ARG A 82 -20.94 -25.18 0.79
CA ARG A 82 -21.77 -26.00 1.67
C ARG A 82 -21.89 -25.41 3.09
N ILE A 83 -20.76 -25.06 3.71
CA ILE A 83 -20.71 -24.42 5.04
C ILE A 83 -21.53 -23.12 5.04
N LEU A 84 -21.43 -22.33 3.98
CA LEU A 84 -22.15 -21.07 3.85
C LEU A 84 -23.61 -21.23 3.43
N GLN A 85 -24.06 -22.46 3.13
CA GLN A 85 -25.40 -22.76 2.60
C GLN A 85 -25.69 -22.02 1.29
N ILE A 86 -24.68 -21.92 0.42
CA ILE A 86 -24.79 -21.36 -0.92
C ILE A 86 -25.34 -22.45 -1.85
N GLU A 87 -26.54 -22.23 -2.37
CA GLU A 87 -27.25 -23.19 -3.23
C GLU A 87 -26.50 -23.51 -4.52
N ASN A 88 -25.89 -22.50 -5.15
CA ASN A 88 -25.21 -22.63 -6.43
C ASN A 88 -23.73 -22.20 -6.32
N PRO A 89 -22.77 -23.15 -6.23
CA PRO A 89 -21.34 -22.85 -6.19
C PRO A 89 -20.79 -22.15 -7.46
N HIS A 90 -21.48 -22.19 -8.60
CA HIS A 90 -21.04 -21.50 -9.83
C HIS A 90 -21.32 -20.01 -9.82
N SER A 91 -22.39 -19.62 -9.16
CA SER A 91 -22.77 -18.23 -8.94
C SER A 91 -22.95 -18.03 -7.43
N PRO A 92 -21.84 -18.08 -6.66
CA PRO A 92 -21.93 -18.16 -5.22
C PRO A 92 -22.57 -16.89 -4.67
N ARG A 93 -23.75 -17.05 -4.07
CA ARG A 93 -24.57 -16.00 -3.50
C ARG A 93 -25.19 -16.51 -2.21
N MET A 94 -25.08 -15.72 -1.16
CA MET A 94 -25.74 -16.01 0.12
C MET A 94 -27.18 -15.52 0.11
N ARG A 95 -28.02 -16.09 0.98
CA ARG A 95 -29.45 -15.77 1.09
C ARG A 95 -29.70 -14.28 1.30
N SER A 96 -28.88 -13.61 2.11
CA SER A 96 -29.02 -12.19 2.44
C SER A 96 -28.42 -11.22 1.42
N MET A 97 -27.96 -11.69 0.25
CA MET A 97 -27.40 -10.85 -0.81
C MET A 97 -28.43 -10.50 -1.88
N LYS A 98 -28.24 -9.34 -2.51
CA LYS A 98 -28.97 -8.92 -3.72
C LYS A 98 -28.81 -9.94 -4.84
N GLU A 99 -29.82 -10.08 -5.68
CA GLU A 99 -29.77 -10.95 -6.87
C GLU A 99 -28.67 -10.53 -7.84
N SER A 100 -28.38 -9.23 -7.94
CA SER A 100 -27.31 -8.68 -8.77
C SER A 100 -25.90 -8.88 -8.19
N ALA A 101 -25.78 -9.39 -6.97
CA ALA A 101 -24.51 -9.55 -6.27
C ALA A 101 -24.09 -11.02 -6.21
N THR A 102 -22.92 -11.32 -6.77
CA THR A 102 -22.35 -12.68 -6.81
C THR A 102 -20.89 -12.63 -6.39
N PHE A 103 -20.50 -13.52 -5.48
CA PHE A 103 -19.11 -13.70 -5.09
C PHE A 103 -18.28 -14.31 -6.21
N LYS A 104 -16.96 -14.11 -6.14
CA LYS A 104 -15.98 -14.87 -6.93
C LYS A 104 -15.64 -16.17 -6.21
N PHE A 105 -15.18 -17.18 -6.96
CA PHE A 105 -14.97 -18.54 -6.44
C PHE A 105 -14.00 -18.63 -5.24
N TRP A 106 -13.09 -17.67 -5.05
CA TRP A 106 -12.24 -17.66 -3.86
C TRP A 106 -12.96 -17.07 -2.64
N GLN A 107 -13.88 -16.11 -2.81
CA GLN A 107 -14.43 -15.34 -1.70
C GLN A 107 -15.20 -16.20 -0.67
N PRO A 108 -16.02 -17.20 -1.06
CA PRO A 108 -16.62 -18.16 -0.12
C PRO A 108 -15.60 -18.86 0.76
N VAL A 109 -14.44 -19.22 0.22
CA VAL A 109 -13.37 -19.89 0.98
C VAL A 109 -12.81 -19.01 2.08
N ALA A 110 -12.62 -17.70 1.82
CA ALA A 110 -12.22 -16.76 2.85
C ALA A 110 -13.29 -16.63 3.93
N ILE A 111 -14.55 -16.44 3.53
CA ILE A 111 -15.66 -16.26 4.47
C ILE A 111 -15.76 -17.49 5.38
N ALA A 112 -15.77 -18.69 4.82
CA ALA A 112 -15.84 -19.95 5.58
C ALA A 112 -14.64 -20.10 6.53
N ARG A 113 -13.42 -19.79 6.08
CA ARG A 113 -12.23 -19.85 6.94
C ARG A 113 -12.29 -18.87 8.10
N ILE A 114 -12.71 -17.63 7.87
CA ILE A 114 -12.83 -16.62 8.93
C ILE A 114 -13.88 -17.05 9.97
N LEU A 115 -14.98 -17.67 9.54
CA LEU A 115 -16.01 -18.19 10.45
C LEU A 115 -15.53 -19.38 11.29
N GLU A 116 -14.72 -20.28 10.73
CA GLU A 116 -14.07 -21.35 11.49
C GLU A 116 -13.11 -20.78 12.55
N ILE A 117 -12.31 -19.77 12.19
CA ILE A 117 -11.41 -19.09 13.13
C ILE A 117 -12.21 -18.43 14.26
N ARG A 118 -13.33 -17.78 13.90
CA ARG A 118 -14.26 -17.17 14.86
C ARG A 118 -14.84 -18.17 15.84
N ALA A 119 -15.10 -19.40 15.40
CA ALA A 119 -15.65 -20.45 16.25
C ALA A 119 -14.64 -21.00 17.27
N ASP A 120 -13.33 -20.74 17.11
CA ASP A 120 -12.32 -21.17 18.07
C ASP A 120 -12.35 -20.29 19.34
N PRO A 121 -12.68 -20.85 20.51
CA PRO A 121 -12.80 -20.08 21.75
C PRO A 121 -11.47 -19.52 22.26
N TRP A 122 -10.33 -19.95 21.73
CA TRP A 122 -9.00 -19.47 22.11
C TRP A 122 -8.60 -18.17 21.40
N LEU A 123 -9.30 -17.83 20.33
CA LEU A 123 -8.99 -16.69 19.49
C LEU A 123 -9.96 -15.52 19.78
N ARG A 124 -9.47 -14.30 19.59
CA ARG A 124 -10.28 -13.06 19.57
C ARG A 124 -10.31 -12.42 18.20
N GLY A 125 -9.69 -13.02 17.19
CA GLY A 125 -9.71 -12.42 15.87
C GLY A 125 -9.05 -13.24 14.78
N ALA A 126 -9.22 -12.75 13.57
CA ALA A 126 -8.70 -13.33 12.34
C ALA A 126 -8.11 -12.24 11.45
N ILE A 127 -7.19 -12.64 10.58
CA ILE A 127 -6.57 -11.76 9.58
C ILE A 127 -7.02 -12.19 8.18
N LEU A 128 -7.64 -11.26 7.45
CA LEU A 128 -7.84 -11.37 6.01
C LEU A 128 -6.66 -10.70 5.30
N GLY A 129 -5.64 -11.53 5.04
CA GLY A 129 -4.32 -11.18 4.53
C GLY A 129 -4.22 -11.08 3.01
N ASP A 130 -5.36 -11.15 2.31
CA ASP A 130 -5.43 -11.17 0.85
C ASP A 130 -4.77 -9.94 0.19
N SER A 131 -4.19 -10.18 -0.98
CA SER A 131 -3.57 -9.15 -1.80
C SER A 131 -4.54 -8.01 -2.14
N VAL A 132 -3.99 -6.83 -2.41
CA VAL A 132 -4.79 -5.67 -2.80
C VAL A 132 -5.59 -6.00 -4.06
N GLY A 133 -6.87 -5.62 -4.08
CA GLY A 133 -7.73 -5.80 -5.25
C GLY A 133 -8.46 -7.14 -5.35
N LEU A 134 -8.30 -8.09 -4.42
CA LEU A 134 -9.00 -9.40 -4.46
C LEU A 134 -10.45 -9.38 -3.92
N GLY A 135 -10.90 -8.27 -3.34
CA GLY A 135 -12.27 -8.13 -2.85
C GLY A 135 -12.48 -8.37 -1.35
N LYS A 136 -11.47 -8.07 -0.52
CA LYS A 136 -11.55 -8.13 0.96
C LYS A 136 -12.81 -7.48 1.55
N THR A 137 -13.24 -6.36 0.98
CA THR A 137 -14.48 -5.67 1.39
C THR A 137 -15.70 -6.56 1.24
N TRP A 138 -15.85 -7.25 0.11
CA TRP A 138 -16.96 -8.17 -0.14
C TRP A 138 -16.89 -9.40 0.78
N GLU A 139 -15.69 -9.90 1.04
CA GLU A 139 -15.48 -11.02 1.97
C GLU A 139 -15.86 -10.65 3.40
N ALA A 140 -15.47 -9.47 3.87
CA ALA A 140 -15.87 -8.95 5.17
C ALA A 140 -17.39 -8.74 5.28
N ILE A 141 -18.04 -8.24 4.21
CA ILE A 141 -19.51 -8.13 4.15
C ILE A 141 -20.15 -9.53 4.22
N GLY A 142 -19.61 -10.51 3.49
CA GLY A 142 -20.06 -11.90 3.56
C GLY A 142 -19.96 -12.50 4.97
N VAL A 143 -18.88 -12.21 5.70
CA VAL A 143 -18.73 -12.62 7.11
C VAL A 143 -19.82 -11.97 7.98
N MET A 144 -20.06 -10.66 7.85
CA MET A 144 -21.13 -9.97 8.60
C MET A 144 -22.51 -10.56 8.28
N LEU A 145 -22.79 -10.86 7.01
CA LEU A 145 -24.04 -11.46 6.58
C LEU A 145 -24.23 -12.86 7.18
N LYS A 146 -23.19 -13.69 7.21
CA LYS A 146 -23.32 -15.04 7.76
C LYS A 146 -23.55 -15.02 9.27
N ILE A 147 -22.84 -14.14 9.99
CA ILE A 147 -23.06 -13.92 11.43
C ILE A 147 -24.51 -13.47 11.69
N TRP A 148 -25.05 -12.59 10.84
CA TRP A 148 -26.45 -12.18 10.93
C TRP A 148 -27.42 -13.33 10.66
N GLU A 149 -27.20 -14.14 9.61
CA GLU A 149 -28.05 -15.28 9.26
C GLU A 149 -28.11 -16.32 10.38
N GLU A 150 -26.97 -16.62 11.02
CA GLU A 150 -26.90 -17.51 12.18
C GLU A 150 -27.65 -16.92 13.39
N TYR A 151 -27.53 -15.62 13.63
CA TYR A 151 -28.30 -14.94 14.67
C TYR A 151 -29.81 -14.96 14.38
N GLU A 152 -30.23 -14.65 13.16
CA GLU A 152 -31.64 -14.68 12.75
C GLU A 152 -32.25 -16.07 12.92
N GLN A 153 -31.48 -17.12 12.60
CA GLN A 153 -31.89 -18.50 12.85
C GLN A 153 -32.06 -18.78 14.35
N SER A 154 -31.10 -18.36 15.19
CA SER A 154 -31.19 -18.55 16.64
C SER A 154 -32.40 -17.84 17.27
N VAL A 155 -32.76 -16.66 16.77
CA VAL A 155 -33.97 -15.93 17.20
C VAL A 155 -35.23 -16.69 16.78
N SER A 156 -35.25 -17.19 15.54
CA SER A 156 -36.37 -17.98 15.02
C SER A 156 -36.58 -19.27 15.81
N ASP A 157 -35.48 -19.95 16.17
CA ASP A 157 -35.52 -21.16 16.98
C ASP A 157 -35.96 -20.87 18.43
N SER A 158 -35.50 -19.75 19.01
CA SER A 158 -35.97 -19.30 20.33
C SER A 158 -37.49 -19.06 20.32
N TRP A 159 -38.02 -18.40 19.29
CA TRP A 159 -39.46 -18.19 19.14
C TRP A 159 -40.25 -19.50 18.97
N ARG A 160 -39.70 -20.47 18.23
CA ARG A 160 -40.31 -21.81 18.10
C ARG A 160 -40.33 -22.56 19.43
N ASN A 161 -39.31 -22.36 20.27
CA ASN A 161 -39.17 -23.01 21.56
C ASN A 161 -39.79 -22.23 22.73
N ASN A 162 -40.46 -21.09 22.48
CA ASN A 162 -40.97 -20.15 23.50
C ASN A 162 -39.89 -19.65 24.49
N GLU A 163 -38.65 -19.51 24.02
CA GLU A 163 -37.53 -18.97 24.78
C GLU A 163 -37.29 -17.49 24.45
N PRO A 164 -36.74 -16.70 25.40
CA PRO A 164 -36.38 -15.31 25.13
C PRO A 164 -35.28 -15.25 24.06
N PRO A 165 -35.41 -14.36 23.05
CA PRO A 165 -34.43 -14.29 21.97
C PRO A 165 -33.05 -13.85 22.50
N PRO A 166 -31.95 -14.37 21.91
CA PRO A 166 -30.61 -13.98 22.32
C PRO A 166 -30.38 -12.48 22.09
N LYS A 167 -29.62 -11.85 23.00
CA LYS A 167 -29.28 -10.42 22.91
C LYS A 167 -28.42 -10.14 21.67
N ALA A 168 -28.89 -9.26 20.81
CA ALA A 168 -28.16 -8.81 19.63
C ALA A 168 -27.08 -7.77 20.00
N SER A 169 -26.03 -7.67 19.17
CA SER A 169 -25.02 -6.62 19.26
C SER A 169 -24.73 -6.09 17.85
N PRO A 170 -24.59 -4.77 17.67
CA PRO A 170 -24.22 -4.19 16.39
C PRO A 170 -22.79 -4.56 15.98
N PHE A 171 -22.53 -4.50 14.68
CA PHE A 171 -21.17 -4.54 14.15
C PHE A 171 -20.52 -3.17 14.25
N LEU A 172 -19.24 -3.12 14.61
CA LEU A 172 -18.41 -1.92 14.45
C LEU A 172 -17.48 -2.09 13.26
N LEU A 173 -17.53 -1.15 12.32
CA LEU A 173 -16.63 -1.09 11.18
C LEU A 173 -15.72 0.15 11.34
N VAL A 174 -14.43 -0.09 11.58
CA VAL A 174 -13.40 0.95 11.73
C VAL A 174 -12.57 1.03 10.46
N VAL A 175 -12.62 2.18 9.79
CA VAL A 175 -11.99 2.36 8.47
C VAL A 175 -11.24 3.70 8.39
N PRO A 176 -10.26 3.87 7.48
CA PRO A 176 -9.74 5.19 7.17
C PRO A 176 -10.87 6.17 6.76
N PRO A 177 -10.82 7.46 7.14
CA PRO A 177 -11.87 8.42 6.81
C PRO A 177 -12.21 8.51 5.32
N SER A 178 -11.22 8.32 4.45
CA SER A 178 -11.37 8.29 2.99
C SER A 178 -12.27 7.16 2.48
N LEU A 179 -12.46 6.08 3.26
CA LEU A 179 -13.13 4.86 2.84
C LEU A 179 -14.54 4.68 3.35
N ILE A 180 -15.01 5.56 4.24
CA ILE A 180 -16.35 5.47 4.82
C ILE A 180 -17.42 5.40 3.72
N ARG A 181 -17.38 6.32 2.75
CA ARG A 181 -18.38 6.37 1.66
C ARG A 181 -18.32 5.12 0.78
N GLN A 182 -17.11 4.67 0.44
CA GLN A 182 -16.91 3.46 -0.36
C GLN A 182 -17.47 2.22 0.35
N TRP A 183 -17.20 2.06 1.65
CA TRP A 183 -17.79 0.98 2.44
C TRP A 183 -19.31 1.03 2.46
N CYS A 184 -19.91 2.21 2.60
CA CYS A 184 -21.36 2.35 2.56
C CYS A 184 -21.95 1.92 1.19
N GLN A 185 -21.29 2.32 0.10
CA GLN A 185 -21.70 1.96 -1.25
C GLN A 185 -21.54 0.47 -1.52
N GLU A 186 -20.43 -0.15 -1.10
CA GLU A 186 -20.19 -1.58 -1.26
C GLU A 186 -21.17 -2.42 -0.42
N ILE A 187 -21.47 -2.02 0.82
CA ILE A 187 -22.51 -2.69 1.63
C ILE A 187 -23.85 -2.66 0.90
N ARG A 188 -24.29 -1.47 0.44
CA ARG A 188 -25.55 -1.34 -0.34
C ARG A 188 -25.52 -2.09 -1.67
N ARG A 189 -24.35 -2.26 -2.29
CA ARG A 189 -24.21 -3.04 -3.53
C ARG A 189 -24.40 -4.53 -3.30
N VAL A 190 -23.96 -5.03 -2.14
CA VAL A 190 -24.03 -6.45 -1.79
C VAL A 190 -25.39 -6.82 -1.18
N THR A 191 -25.96 -5.97 -0.31
CA THR A 191 -27.13 -6.33 0.51
C THR A 191 -27.95 -5.09 0.91
N ASP A 192 -29.26 -5.29 1.08
CA ASP A 192 -30.15 -4.32 1.78
C ASP A 192 -30.47 -4.76 3.21
N THR A 193 -29.97 -5.93 3.64
CA THR A 193 -30.26 -6.51 4.96
C THR A 193 -29.53 -5.77 6.07
N LEU A 194 -28.28 -5.36 5.84
CA LEU A 194 -27.46 -4.64 6.81
C LEU A 194 -27.85 -3.16 6.88
N LYS A 195 -28.10 -2.64 8.09
CA LYS A 195 -28.48 -1.26 8.34
C LYS A 195 -27.26 -0.41 8.70
N ILE A 196 -26.91 0.53 7.84
CA ILE A 196 -25.75 1.42 8.04
C ILE A 196 -26.12 2.55 9.01
N GLN A 197 -25.27 2.78 10.01
CA GLN A 197 -25.26 3.99 10.85
C GLN A 197 -23.87 4.61 10.85
N LEU A 198 -23.78 5.89 10.48
CA LEU A 198 -22.51 6.61 10.45
C LEU A 198 -22.20 7.22 11.83
N TYR A 199 -21.08 6.79 12.42
CA TYR A 199 -20.51 7.40 13.61
C TYR A 199 -19.22 8.14 13.24
N TYR A 200 -19.38 9.21 12.48
CA TYR A 200 -18.28 10.00 11.96
C TYR A 200 -18.67 11.46 11.88
N ARG A 201 -17.75 12.36 12.24
CA ARG A 201 -18.00 13.80 12.18
C ARG A 201 -17.83 14.28 10.73
N SER A 202 -18.90 14.17 9.95
CA SER A 202 -19.01 14.83 8.65
C SER A 202 -19.85 16.10 8.80
N ASN A 203 -19.37 17.22 8.29
CA ASN A 203 -20.17 18.45 8.14
C ASN A 203 -21.10 18.39 6.91
N ILE A 204 -21.05 17.29 6.15
CA ILE A 204 -21.79 17.09 4.91
C ILE A 204 -23.06 16.31 5.22
N GLU A 205 -24.20 16.75 4.66
CA GLU A 205 -25.42 15.94 4.65
C GLU A 205 -25.17 14.63 3.93
N THR A 206 -25.37 13.52 4.64
CA THR A 206 -25.21 12.18 4.08
C THR A 206 -26.57 11.52 3.93
N GLU A 207 -26.73 10.72 2.89
CA GLU A 207 -27.92 9.88 2.69
C GLU A 207 -28.05 8.75 3.75
N TRP A 208 -27.03 8.54 4.58
CA TRP A 208 -27.04 7.54 5.65
C TRP A 208 -27.35 8.16 7.01
N PRO A 209 -28.12 7.47 7.87
CA PRO A 209 -28.36 7.91 9.24
C PRO A 209 -27.06 8.16 9.99
N THR A 210 -26.91 9.35 10.59
CA THR A 210 -25.68 9.77 11.27
C THR A 210 -25.92 9.98 12.76
N ILE A 211 -25.05 9.38 13.57
CA ILE A 211 -25.03 9.52 15.03
C ILE A 211 -24.14 10.73 15.38
N LYS A 212 -24.78 11.86 15.69
CA LYS A 212 -24.07 13.12 16.01
C LYS A 212 -23.56 13.14 17.45
N SER A 213 -24.36 12.63 18.39
CA SER A 213 -24.02 12.55 19.81
C SER A 213 -22.92 11.53 20.08
N LEU A 214 -22.28 11.65 21.23
CA LEU A 214 -21.37 10.64 21.73
C LEU A 214 -22.15 9.35 22.05
N LEU A 215 -21.65 8.20 21.60
CA LEU A 215 -22.24 6.91 21.95
C LEU A 215 -22.07 6.61 23.44
N LYS A 216 -23.13 6.08 24.05
CA LYS A 216 -23.16 5.64 25.45
C LYS A 216 -23.70 4.23 25.53
N LYS A 217 -23.27 3.46 26.53
CA LYS A 217 -23.77 2.10 26.79
C LYS A 217 -25.30 2.03 26.95
N THR A 218 -25.92 3.14 27.36
CA THR A 218 -27.38 3.26 27.56
C THR A 218 -28.16 3.55 26.27
N ASP A 219 -27.48 3.80 25.14
CA ASP A 219 -28.16 4.10 23.89
C ASP A 219 -28.92 2.87 23.37
N GLY A 220 -30.09 3.07 22.76
CA GLY A 220 -30.93 1.99 22.22
C GLY A 220 -30.28 1.15 21.12
N LEU A 221 -29.09 1.53 20.67
CA LEU A 221 -28.23 0.72 19.79
C LEU A 221 -27.67 -0.52 20.51
N PHE A 222 -27.56 -0.48 21.84
CA PHE A 222 -26.95 -1.52 22.68
C PHE A 222 -27.96 -2.24 23.59
N ASP A 223 -29.26 -2.04 23.38
CA ASP A 223 -30.32 -2.63 24.22
C ASP A 223 -30.61 -4.12 23.96
N GLY A 224 -29.88 -4.76 23.05
CA GLY A 224 -30.00 -6.18 22.76
C GLY A 224 -31.13 -6.57 21.81
N ARG A 225 -31.91 -5.63 21.27
CA ARG A 225 -33.00 -5.95 20.33
C ARG A 225 -32.48 -6.58 19.02
N PRO A 226 -33.21 -7.53 18.42
CA PRO A 226 -32.80 -8.18 17.16
C PRO A 226 -32.46 -7.24 16.02
N VAL A 227 -33.11 -6.07 15.96
CA VAL A 227 -32.81 -5.04 14.94
C VAL A 227 -31.35 -4.58 14.98
N ASN A 228 -30.72 -4.59 16.16
CA ASN A 228 -29.34 -4.18 16.35
C ASN A 228 -28.35 -5.22 15.81
N GLY A 229 -28.75 -6.50 15.73
CA GLY A 229 -27.90 -7.57 15.18
C GLY A 229 -27.57 -7.42 13.70
N ARG A 230 -28.31 -6.58 12.96
CA ARG A 230 -28.03 -6.22 11.56
C ARG A 230 -27.53 -4.78 11.38
N THR A 231 -27.31 -4.05 12.48
CA THR A 231 -26.83 -2.67 12.42
C THR A 231 -25.31 -2.66 12.30
N VAL A 232 -24.79 -1.91 11.33
CA VAL A 232 -23.36 -1.70 11.09
C VAL A 232 -23.03 -0.24 11.39
N VAL A 233 -22.30 -0.01 12.48
CA VAL A 233 -21.80 1.30 12.86
C VAL A 233 -20.46 1.54 12.17
N ILE A 234 -20.38 2.55 11.31
CA ILE A 234 -19.15 2.86 10.55
C ILE A 234 -18.49 4.10 11.15
N THR A 235 -17.23 3.98 11.54
CA THR A 235 -16.44 5.07 12.13
C THR A 235 -15.01 5.09 11.57
N SER A 236 -14.24 6.11 11.96
CA SER A 236 -12.81 6.17 11.66
C SER A 236 -11.95 5.94 12.89
N TYR A 237 -10.71 5.48 12.68
CA TYR A 237 -9.71 5.35 13.74
C TYR A 237 -9.58 6.62 14.59
N GLN A 238 -9.53 7.78 13.93
CA GLN A 238 -9.39 9.07 14.61
C GLN A 238 -10.65 9.43 15.41
N THR A 239 -11.84 9.26 14.83
CA THR A 239 -13.10 9.54 15.53
C THR A 239 -13.28 8.65 16.75
N LEU A 240 -12.97 7.35 16.64
CA LEU A 240 -13.06 6.42 17.77
C LEU A 240 -12.07 6.81 18.88
N SER A 241 -10.82 7.10 18.51
CA SER A 241 -9.78 7.56 19.44
C SER A 241 -10.17 8.86 20.16
N ASP A 242 -10.65 9.85 19.42
CA ASP A 242 -10.98 11.18 19.97
C ASP A 242 -12.21 11.17 20.88
N ARG A 243 -13.11 10.20 20.70
CA ARG A 243 -14.38 10.12 21.43
C ARG A 243 -14.38 9.09 22.56
N HIS A 244 -13.62 8.00 22.42
CA HIS A 244 -13.66 6.85 23.32
C HIS A 244 -12.27 6.35 23.75
N GLY A 245 -11.18 6.90 23.20
CA GLY A 245 -9.82 6.47 23.50
C GLY A 245 -9.06 7.36 24.48
N PRO A 246 -7.73 7.19 24.59
CA PRO A 246 -6.88 8.01 25.44
C PRO A 246 -6.98 9.52 25.17
N ALA A 247 -7.20 9.92 23.92
CA ALA A 247 -7.42 11.33 23.56
C ALA A 247 -8.68 11.89 24.22
N ALA A 248 -9.77 11.11 24.28
CA ALA A 248 -11.00 11.51 24.97
C ALA A 248 -10.80 11.63 26.49
N VAL A 249 -10.04 10.71 27.09
CA VAL A 249 -9.66 10.77 28.50
C VAL A 249 -8.90 12.06 28.81
N LYS A 250 -7.96 12.48 27.96
CA LYS A 250 -7.22 13.74 28.11
C LYS A 250 -8.11 14.98 28.09
N VAL A 251 -9.24 14.94 27.39
CA VAL A 251 -10.23 16.05 27.37
C VAL A 251 -11.13 16.01 28.60
N TRP A 252 -11.40 14.82 29.14
CA TRP A 252 -12.23 14.61 30.31
C TRP A 252 -11.50 14.87 31.65
N ASN A 253 -10.26 14.40 31.79
CA ASN A 253 -9.45 14.42 33.04
C ASN A 253 -9.10 15.83 33.59
N PRO A 254 -8.93 16.91 32.79
CA PRO A 254 -8.74 18.26 33.32
C PRO A 254 -9.90 18.72 34.22
N ARG A 255 -11.06 18.07 34.14
CA ARG A 255 -12.25 18.37 34.95
C ARG A 255 -12.29 17.62 36.29
N THR A 256 -11.47 16.60 36.51
CA THR A 256 -11.51 15.72 37.70
C THR A 256 -10.29 15.85 38.61
N GLY A 257 -9.26 16.61 38.22
CA GLY A 257 -8.11 16.94 39.08
C GLY A 257 -7.13 15.78 39.34
N GLN A 258 -7.26 14.64 38.65
CA GLN A 258 -6.35 13.51 38.80
C GLN A 258 -5.07 13.70 37.96
N ARG A 259 -3.90 13.57 38.61
CA ARG A 259 -2.61 13.56 37.91
C ARG A 259 -2.55 12.40 36.92
N GLU A 260 -2.16 12.68 35.67
CA GLU A 260 -1.92 11.67 34.64
C GLU A 260 -0.90 10.61 35.12
N GLU A 261 -1.30 9.35 35.16
CA GLU A 261 -0.35 8.27 34.94
C GLU A 261 -0.16 8.13 33.42
N ARG A 262 0.99 8.58 32.91
CA ARG A 262 1.28 8.69 31.47
C ARG A 262 1.29 7.36 30.69
N HIS A 263 1.01 6.23 31.34
CA HIS A 263 1.19 4.89 30.76
C HIS A 263 0.16 3.85 31.23
N THR A 264 -1.10 4.23 31.45
CA THR A 264 -2.13 3.20 31.70
C THR A 264 -2.54 2.55 30.38
N HIS A 265 -2.25 1.26 30.22
CA HIS A 265 -2.76 0.44 29.11
C HIS A 265 -4.28 0.23 29.20
N SER A 266 -4.84 0.40 30.40
CA SER A 266 -6.27 0.26 30.69
C SER A 266 -6.97 1.63 30.77
N PRO A 267 -8.24 1.71 30.39
CA PRO A 267 -9.04 2.93 30.57
C PRO A 267 -9.23 3.23 32.07
N PRO A 268 -9.39 4.51 32.46
CA PRO A 268 -9.78 4.87 33.83
C PRO A 268 -11.13 4.23 34.20
N HIS A 269 -11.25 3.72 35.43
CA HIS A 269 -12.43 2.98 35.89
C HIS A 269 -13.74 3.78 35.84
N ASP A 270 -13.65 5.10 36.00
CA ASP A 270 -14.78 6.03 36.02
C ASP A 270 -14.99 6.76 34.69
N PHE A 271 -14.27 6.39 33.63
CA PHE A 271 -14.40 7.03 32.32
C PHE A 271 -15.78 6.74 31.70
N PRO A 272 -16.67 7.75 31.59
CA PRO A 272 -18.09 7.54 31.27
C PRO A 272 -18.35 7.29 29.78
N HIS A 273 -17.31 7.32 28.95
CA HIS A 273 -17.39 7.20 27.50
C HIS A 273 -16.79 5.88 27.01
N LEU A 274 -16.56 4.91 27.90
CA LEU A 274 -16.08 3.60 27.51
C LEU A 274 -17.19 2.79 26.79
N LEU A 275 -16.80 2.07 25.73
CA LEU A 275 -17.69 1.22 24.93
C LEU A 275 -17.29 -0.27 25.02
N ASP A 276 -16.64 -0.65 26.11
CA ASP A 276 -16.34 -2.05 26.42
C ASP A 276 -17.63 -2.88 26.42
N ASP A 277 -17.53 -4.07 25.80
CA ASP A 277 -18.59 -5.06 25.63
C ASP A 277 -19.82 -4.60 24.84
N CYS A 278 -19.80 -3.40 24.25
CA CYS A 278 -20.90 -2.87 23.44
C CYS A 278 -20.93 -3.50 22.03
N PHE A 279 -19.75 -3.85 21.51
CA PHE A 279 -19.58 -4.46 20.20
C PHE A 279 -18.97 -5.84 20.35
N LYS A 280 -19.69 -6.88 19.95
CA LYS A 280 -19.15 -8.24 19.92
C LYS A 280 -18.25 -8.49 18.70
N ASN A 281 -18.55 -7.80 17.60
CA ASN A 281 -17.90 -8.01 16.31
C ASN A 281 -17.34 -6.69 15.78
N VAL A 282 -16.02 -6.62 15.64
CA VAL A 282 -15.31 -5.43 15.15
C VAL A 282 -14.56 -5.78 13.86
N ILE A 283 -14.85 -5.07 12.78
CA ILE A 283 -14.17 -5.19 11.48
C ILE A 283 -13.27 -3.98 11.32
N ILE A 284 -12.01 -4.21 10.99
CA ILE A 284 -10.96 -3.21 10.97
C ILE A 284 -10.30 -3.23 9.59
N ASP A 285 -10.50 -2.18 8.80
CA ASP A 285 -9.90 -2.04 7.48
C ASP A 285 -8.57 -1.29 7.53
N GLU A 286 -7.60 -1.69 6.70
CA GLU A 286 -6.21 -1.23 6.78
C GLU A 286 -5.60 -1.44 8.18
N GLY A 287 -5.75 -2.66 8.72
CA GLY A 287 -5.34 -3.01 10.08
C GLY A 287 -3.87 -2.71 10.42
N HIS A 288 -3.01 -2.53 9.41
CA HIS A 288 -1.63 -2.08 9.59
C HIS A 288 -1.49 -0.73 10.33
N VAL A 289 -2.55 0.05 10.48
CA VAL A 289 -2.59 1.24 11.35
C VAL A 289 -2.34 0.88 12.83
N LEU A 290 -2.67 -0.34 13.25
CA LEU A 290 -2.67 -0.76 14.67
C LEU A 290 -1.37 -1.39 15.16
N ARG A 291 -0.35 -1.50 14.29
CA ARG A 291 0.93 -2.15 14.59
C ARG A 291 1.62 -1.61 15.84
N ASN A 292 1.49 -0.30 16.09
CA ASN A 292 2.06 0.33 17.27
C ASN A 292 1.03 0.38 18.42
N VAL A 293 1.30 -0.41 19.46
CA VAL A 293 0.47 -0.59 20.66
C VAL A 293 0.26 0.71 21.47
N ASP A 294 1.19 1.65 21.38
CA ASP A 294 1.15 2.89 22.18
C ASP A 294 0.34 4.01 21.52
N THR A 295 -0.10 3.82 20.28
CA THR A 295 -0.92 4.82 19.60
C THR A 295 -2.30 4.91 20.25
N SER A 296 -2.84 6.13 20.34
CA SER A 296 -4.20 6.36 20.86
C SER A 296 -5.25 5.57 20.08
N GLN A 297 -5.03 5.35 18.77
CA GLN A 297 -5.89 4.57 17.90
C GLN A 297 -5.87 3.06 18.24
N SER A 298 -4.69 2.48 18.46
CA SER A 298 -4.56 1.07 18.89
C SER A 298 -5.20 0.84 20.25
N ARG A 299 -4.92 1.72 21.22
CA ARG A 299 -5.52 1.63 22.57
C ARG A 299 -7.04 1.76 22.54
N ALA A 300 -7.59 2.69 21.76
CA ALA A 300 -9.04 2.87 21.65
C ALA A 300 -9.76 1.61 21.17
N ILE A 301 -9.14 0.84 20.28
CA ILE A 301 -9.68 -0.45 19.82
C ILE A 301 -9.53 -1.53 20.88
N GLN A 302 -8.37 -1.62 21.54
CA GLN A 302 -8.15 -2.57 22.63
C GLN A 302 -9.17 -2.39 23.76
N TRP A 303 -9.57 -1.14 24.05
CA TRP A 303 -10.57 -0.81 25.07
C TRP A 303 -12.01 -1.23 24.74
N LEU A 304 -12.30 -1.66 23.51
CA LEU A 304 -13.64 -2.15 23.14
C LEU A 304 -13.96 -3.52 23.75
N HIS A 305 -12.94 -4.32 24.08
CA HIS A 305 -13.10 -5.66 24.65
C HIS A 305 -14.01 -6.59 23.82
N ALA A 306 -14.02 -6.42 22.49
CA ALA A 306 -14.89 -7.20 21.64
C ALA A 306 -14.55 -8.70 21.64
N ASP A 307 -15.57 -9.53 21.46
CA ASP A 307 -15.44 -10.99 21.38
C ASP A 307 -14.59 -11.41 20.16
N PHE A 308 -14.75 -10.70 19.03
CA PHE A 308 -14.07 -11.02 17.78
C PHE A 308 -13.69 -9.79 16.95
N HIS A 309 -12.46 -9.79 16.43
CA HIS A 309 -11.90 -8.78 15.54
C HIS A 309 -11.53 -9.39 14.18
N LEU A 310 -12.02 -8.81 13.09
CA LEU A 310 -11.58 -9.15 11.74
C LEU A 310 -10.66 -8.04 11.21
N LEU A 311 -9.37 -8.34 11.09
CA LEU A 311 -8.37 -7.43 10.52
C LEU A 311 -8.25 -7.62 9.01
N LEU A 312 -8.52 -6.57 8.24
CA LEU A 312 -8.30 -6.54 6.80
C LEU A 312 -6.97 -5.82 6.54
N SER A 313 -5.96 -6.55 6.08
CA SER A 313 -4.66 -5.95 5.75
C SER A 313 -3.91 -6.80 4.74
N ALA A 314 -3.53 -6.22 3.60
CA ALA A 314 -2.69 -6.93 2.63
C ALA A 314 -1.25 -7.14 3.12
N THR A 315 -0.82 -6.39 4.15
CA THR A 315 0.51 -6.43 4.74
C THR A 315 0.40 -6.37 6.27
N PRO A 316 0.08 -7.50 6.93
CA PRO A 316 -0.05 -7.52 8.40
C PRO A 316 1.29 -7.19 9.09
N ILE A 317 2.42 -7.67 8.57
CA ILE A 317 3.78 -7.31 9.01
C ILE A 317 4.44 -6.44 7.94
N TYR A 318 5.10 -5.35 8.32
CA TYR A 318 5.66 -4.39 7.37
C TYR A 318 7.10 -3.96 7.64
N ASN A 319 7.60 -3.94 8.87
CA ASN A 319 9.00 -3.60 9.16
C ASN A 319 9.72 -4.74 9.89
N SER A 320 9.14 -5.23 10.98
CA SER A 320 9.76 -6.27 11.80
C SER A 320 8.69 -7.11 12.49
N ARG A 321 9.10 -8.21 13.13
CA ARG A 321 8.21 -9.01 13.98
C ARG A 321 7.54 -8.21 15.10
N CYS A 322 8.12 -7.08 15.51
CA CYS A 322 7.54 -6.19 16.51
C CYS A 322 6.26 -5.49 16.00
N ASP A 323 6.06 -5.38 14.69
CA ASP A 323 4.79 -4.88 14.13
C ASP A 323 3.60 -5.75 14.56
N PHE A 324 3.85 -7.02 14.90
CA PHE A 324 2.82 -7.94 15.35
C PHE A 324 2.35 -7.66 16.80
N GLU A 325 3.16 -6.96 17.60
CA GLU A 325 2.89 -6.64 19.00
C GLU A 325 1.55 -5.91 19.18
N GLY A 326 1.25 -4.94 18.32
CA GLY A 326 -0.01 -4.20 18.36
C GLY A 326 -1.25 -5.06 18.12
N TYR A 327 -1.13 -6.20 17.43
CA TYR A 327 -2.26 -7.11 17.20
C TYR A 327 -2.46 -8.13 18.30
N VAL A 328 -1.43 -8.39 19.13
CA VAL A 328 -1.49 -9.44 20.15
C VAL A 328 -2.72 -9.31 21.07
N PRO A 329 -2.98 -8.15 21.70
CA PRO A 329 -4.16 -8.00 22.58
C PRO A 329 -5.49 -8.03 21.83
N ILE A 330 -5.49 -7.83 20.51
CA ILE A 330 -6.68 -7.78 19.66
C ILE A 330 -7.05 -9.19 19.17
N LEU A 331 -6.06 -10.01 18.82
CA LEU A 331 -6.26 -11.30 18.17
C LEU A 331 -6.27 -12.49 19.12
N PHE A 332 -5.64 -12.38 20.30
CA PHE A 332 -5.39 -13.53 21.18
C PHE A 332 -5.95 -13.34 22.59
N LYS A 333 -6.26 -14.47 23.23
CA LYS A 333 -6.62 -14.51 24.65
C LYS A 333 -5.37 -14.79 25.49
N PRO A 334 -5.34 -14.33 26.76
CA PRO A 334 -4.31 -14.78 27.70
C PRO A 334 -4.45 -16.30 27.92
N ALA A 335 -3.32 -16.96 28.11
CA ALA A 335 -3.25 -18.37 28.40
C ALA A 335 -3.91 -18.67 29.76
N PRO A 336 -4.75 -19.72 29.87
CA PRO A 336 -5.19 -20.21 31.16
C PRO A 336 -3.97 -20.62 31.98
N ARG A 337 -3.86 -20.07 33.20
CA ARG A 337 -2.67 -20.24 34.07
C ARG A 337 -2.32 -21.71 34.29
N ASP A 338 -3.33 -22.54 34.54
CA ASP A 338 -3.14 -23.97 34.82
C ASP A 338 -2.62 -24.74 33.61
N LEU A 339 -3.13 -24.45 32.41
CA LEU A 339 -2.64 -25.09 31.19
C LEU A 339 -1.22 -24.62 30.86
N TRP A 340 -0.96 -23.31 30.96
CA TRP A 340 0.37 -22.75 30.73
C TRP A 340 1.43 -23.37 31.65
N TYR A 341 1.11 -23.52 32.94
CA TYR A 341 2.03 -24.11 33.91
C TYR A 341 2.26 -25.60 33.64
N ARG A 342 1.20 -26.39 33.38
CA ARG A 342 1.33 -27.83 33.07
C ARG A 342 2.12 -28.07 31.78
N SER A 343 1.97 -27.19 30.79
CA SER A 343 2.61 -27.32 29.47
C SER A 343 3.92 -26.54 29.34
N CYS A 344 4.40 -25.85 30.39
CA CYS A 344 5.58 -24.99 30.29
C CYS A 344 6.86 -25.75 29.87
N HIS A 345 6.95 -27.04 30.22
CA HIS A 345 8.05 -27.94 29.88
C HIS A 345 8.18 -28.20 28.36
N LEU A 346 7.10 -27.99 27.59
CA LEU A 346 7.10 -28.15 26.13
C LEU A 346 7.89 -27.04 25.43
N GLY A 347 8.04 -25.88 26.06
CA GLY A 347 8.80 -24.76 25.50
C GLY A 347 8.26 -24.33 24.13
N SER A 348 9.15 -24.16 23.15
CA SER A 348 8.78 -23.84 21.77
C SER A 348 8.15 -25.00 20.98
N LYS A 349 8.09 -26.21 21.55
CA LYS A 349 7.46 -27.36 20.86
C LYS A 349 5.96 -27.15 20.64
N ILE A 350 5.32 -26.27 21.41
CA ILE A 350 3.89 -25.92 21.27
C ILE A 350 3.51 -25.48 19.85
N PHE A 351 4.45 -24.93 19.08
CA PHE A 351 4.23 -24.49 17.69
C PHE A 351 4.24 -25.63 16.67
N GLN A 352 4.74 -26.81 17.06
CA GLN A 352 4.86 -27.99 16.19
C GLN A 352 3.83 -29.07 16.55
N LEU A 353 3.04 -28.86 17.62
CA LEU A 353 2.06 -29.84 18.06
C LEU A 353 0.88 -29.94 17.09
N PRO A 354 0.33 -31.15 16.90
CA PRO A 354 -0.90 -31.37 16.16
C PRO A 354 -2.08 -30.52 16.71
N PRO A 355 -2.99 -29.99 15.85
CA PRO A 355 -4.09 -29.10 16.26
C PRO A 355 -5.07 -29.69 17.26
N ASP A 356 -5.19 -31.02 17.31
CA ASP A 356 -6.04 -31.81 18.22
C ASP A 356 -5.53 -31.80 19.67
N GLN A 357 -4.25 -31.53 19.89
CA GLN A 357 -3.69 -31.43 21.24
C GLN A 357 -4.02 -30.08 21.87
N GLU A 358 -4.55 -30.10 23.11
CA GLU A 358 -4.90 -28.90 23.87
C GLU A 358 -3.70 -27.96 24.05
N ALA A 359 -2.51 -28.51 24.33
CA ALA A 359 -1.28 -27.73 24.46
C ALA A 359 -0.87 -27.01 23.17
N SER A 360 -1.33 -27.47 22.00
CA SER A 360 -1.08 -26.77 20.73
C SER A 360 -1.80 -25.42 20.69
N LYS A 361 -2.94 -25.29 21.38
CA LYS A 361 -3.72 -24.03 21.43
C LYS A 361 -2.96 -22.90 22.12
N LEU A 362 -2.01 -23.24 23.00
CA LEU A 362 -1.12 -22.28 23.64
C LEU A 362 -0.27 -21.49 22.65
N CYS A 363 -0.03 -21.99 21.43
CA CYS A 363 0.75 -21.24 20.44
C CYS A 363 0.08 -19.92 20.01
N CYS A 364 -1.24 -19.80 20.21
CA CYS A 364 -2.06 -18.63 19.90
C CYS A 364 -2.52 -17.91 21.19
N THR A 365 -1.63 -17.73 22.16
CA THR A 365 -1.89 -16.94 23.37
C THR A 365 -0.93 -15.76 23.48
N CYS A 366 -1.34 -14.73 24.23
CA CYS A 366 -0.51 -13.55 24.46
C CYS A 366 0.88 -13.93 25.00
N GLU A 367 0.93 -14.83 25.99
CA GLU A 367 2.15 -15.25 26.68
C GLU A 367 3.11 -16.00 25.75
N ALA A 368 2.60 -16.90 24.89
CA ALA A 368 3.43 -17.61 23.92
C ALA A 368 4.05 -16.67 22.90
N ILE A 369 3.26 -15.73 22.37
CA ILE A 369 3.72 -14.78 21.37
C ILE A 369 4.74 -13.83 21.98
N THR A 370 4.47 -13.26 23.15
CA THR A 370 5.44 -12.39 23.83
C THR A 370 6.75 -13.11 24.11
N LYS A 371 6.70 -14.36 24.59
CA LYS A 371 7.88 -15.14 24.99
C LYS A 371 8.68 -15.70 23.81
N TYR A 372 8.02 -16.23 22.79
CA TYR A 372 8.68 -16.97 21.72
C TYR A 372 8.77 -16.18 20.41
N VAL A 373 7.93 -15.17 20.21
CA VAL A 373 7.89 -14.39 18.96
C VAL A 373 8.39 -12.96 19.13
N LEU A 374 8.11 -12.28 20.25
CA LEU A 374 8.48 -10.86 20.46
C LEU A 374 9.74 -10.67 21.30
N ASP A 375 10.17 -11.67 22.07
CA ASP A 375 11.41 -11.58 22.87
C ASP A 375 12.63 -11.38 21.97
N LYS A 376 13.44 -10.35 22.26
CA LYS A 376 14.67 -10.00 21.52
C LYS A 376 15.74 -11.09 21.58
N LYS A 377 15.68 -11.97 22.59
CA LYS A 377 16.59 -13.12 22.74
C LYS A 377 16.33 -14.22 21.72
N VAL A 378 15.13 -14.27 21.13
CA VAL A 378 14.79 -15.26 20.11
C VAL A 378 15.35 -14.82 18.74
N PRO A 379 16.13 -15.66 18.05
CA PRO A 379 16.62 -15.36 16.71
C PRO A 379 15.47 -15.12 15.72
N ASN A 380 15.62 -14.17 14.81
CA ASN A 380 14.57 -13.80 13.84
C ASN A 380 14.08 -14.98 12.99
N VAL A 381 14.99 -15.88 12.60
CA VAL A 381 14.64 -17.09 11.84
C VAL A 381 13.69 -18.00 12.63
N GLN A 382 13.95 -18.17 13.93
CA GLN A 382 13.12 -19.00 14.79
C GLN A 382 11.76 -18.35 15.06
N ALA A 383 11.75 -17.04 15.31
CA ALA A 383 10.51 -16.27 15.47
C ALA A 383 9.64 -16.30 14.19
N GLY A 384 10.26 -16.24 13.00
CA GLY A 384 9.58 -16.41 11.72
C GLY A 384 8.88 -17.75 11.58
N GLY A 385 9.55 -18.85 11.96
CA GLY A 385 8.95 -20.19 11.98
C GLY A 385 7.72 -20.29 12.91
N PHE A 386 7.77 -19.63 14.07
CA PHE A 386 6.62 -19.59 14.99
C PHE A 386 5.47 -18.73 14.45
N LEU A 387 5.78 -17.57 13.85
CA LEU A 387 4.80 -16.75 13.17
C LEU A 387 4.09 -17.52 12.05
N ARG A 388 4.83 -18.36 11.31
CA ARG A 388 4.25 -19.23 10.28
C ARG A 388 3.17 -20.17 10.88
N ALA A 389 3.49 -20.82 11.99
CA ALA A 389 2.56 -21.71 12.68
C ALA A 389 1.35 -20.98 13.29
N ILE A 390 1.52 -19.73 13.73
CA ILE A 390 0.42 -18.89 14.21
C ILE A 390 -0.48 -18.49 13.04
N PHE A 391 0.10 -18.00 11.95
CA PHE A 391 -0.64 -17.52 10.79
C PHE A 391 -1.50 -18.61 10.13
N SER A 392 -1.09 -19.88 10.16
CA SER A 392 -1.92 -20.96 9.61
C SER A 392 -3.22 -21.14 10.39
N ARG A 393 -3.22 -20.74 11.67
CA ARG A 393 -4.38 -20.84 12.56
C ARG A 393 -5.27 -19.61 12.50
N ILE A 394 -4.74 -18.42 12.22
CA ILE A 394 -5.48 -17.15 12.36
C ILE A 394 -5.65 -16.34 11.06
N MET A 395 -4.99 -16.71 9.97
CA MET A 395 -4.94 -15.93 8.74
C MET A 395 -5.39 -16.76 7.54
N ILE A 396 -6.08 -16.09 6.60
CA ILE A 396 -6.16 -16.52 5.21
C ILE A 396 -5.48 -15.46 4.34
N ARG A 397 -4.65 -15.89 3.39
CA ARG A 397 -3.91 -14.99 2.50
C ARG A 397 -3.77 -15.60 1.13
N ARG A 398 -4.28 -14.89 0.12
CA ARG A 398 -4.16 -15.26 -1.30
C ARG A 398 -3.60 -14.12 -2.14
N THR A 399 -3.08 -14.49 -3.29
CA THR A 399 -2.48 -13.61 -4.29
C THR A 399 -3.19 -13.78 -5.64
N LEU A 400 -2.79 -12.98 -6.62
CA LEU A 400 -3.25 -13.18 -8.01
C LEU A 400 -2.77 -14.51 -8.60
N PHE A 401 -1.73 -15.12 -8.04
CA PHE A 401 -1.15 -16.35 -8.54
C PHE A 401 -1.74 -17.59 -7.86
N SER A 402 -2.34 -17.43 -6.67
CA SER A 402 -3.00 -18.50 -5.94
C SER A 402 -3.95 -19.28 -6.84
N ARG A 403 -3.68 -20.57 -6.97
CA ARG A 403 -4.47 -21.52 -7.76
C ARG A 403 -5.53 -22.16 -6.88
N MET A 404 -6.72 -22.31 -7.42
CA MET A 404 -7.82 -23.01 -6.76
C MET A 404 -8.46 -24.00 -7.72
N GLN A 405 -8.80 -25.17 -7.20
CA GLN A 405 -9.57 -26.18 -7.89
C GLN A 405 -11.01 -25.69 -8.08
N LEU A 406 -11.48 -25.84 -9.31
CA LEU A 406 -12.86 -25.53 -9.64
C LEU A 406 -13.76 -26.75 -9.40
N PRO A 407 -15.08 -26.53 -9.16
CA PRO A 407 -16.03 -27.60 -8.88
C PRO A 407 -16.14 -28.74 -9.90
N HIS A 408 -15.57 -28.60 -11.11
CA HIS A 408 -15.78 -29.53 -12.23
C HIS A 408 -14.46 -30.11 -12.76
N GLY A 409 -13.38 -30.01 -11.97
CA GLY A 409 -12.04 -30.35 -12.40
C GLY A 409 -11.33 -29.19 -13.09
N GLY A 410 -10.00 -29.14 -12.93
CA GLY A 410 -9.16 -28.05 -13.39
C GLY A 410 -8.82 -27.04 -12.29
N SER A 411 -7.66 -26.40 -12.42
CA SER A 411 -7.15 -25.38 -11.50
C SER A 411 -7.21 -24.01 -12.18
N ARG A 412 -7.78 -23.02 -11.50
CA ARG A 412 -7.83 -21.63 -11.98
C ARG A 412 -7.09 -20.71 -11.01
N SER A 413 -6.20 -19.87 -11.52
CA SER A 413 -5.58 -18.82 -10.72
C SER A 413 -6.58 -17.69 -10.45
N ILE A 414 -6.56 -17.12 -9.25
CA ILE A 414 -7.42 -15.97 -8.89
C ILE A 414 -7.23 -14.81 -9.88
N GLY A 415 -5.98 -14.52 -10.24
CA GLY A 415 -5.60 -13.47 -11.17
C GLY A 415 -6.11 -13.66 -12.59
N SER A 416 -6.53 -14.87 -13.00
CA SER A 416 -7.13 -15.07 -14.33
C SER A 416 -8.45 -14.31 -14.55
N GLN A 417 -9.05 -13.75 -13.50
CA GLN A 417 -10.22 -12.86 -13.61
C GLN A 417 -9.85 -11.37 -13.71
N ILE A 418 -8.57 -11.03 -13.53
CA ILE A 418 -8.06 -9.68 -13.68
C ILE A 418 -7.27 -9.65 -15.00
N PRO A 419 -7.51 -8.69 -15.89
CA PRO A 419 -6.71 -8.54 -17.09
C PRO A 419 -5.21 -8.46 -16.75
N LEU A 420 -4.38 -9.01 -17.63
CA LEU A 420 -2.92 -9.04 -17.44
C LEU A 420 -2.37 -7.62 -17.17
N THR A 421 -1.30 -7.56 -16.39
CA THR A 421 -0.57 -6.31 -16.15
C THR A 421 0.78 -6.39 -16.83
N HIS A 422 1.04 -5.51 -17.80
CA HIS A 422 2.34 -5.35 -18.43
C HIS A 422 3.15 -4.32 -17.66
N ARG A 423 4.35 -4.68 -17.22
CA ARG A 423 5.27 -3.77 -16.56
C ARG A 423 6.47 -3.51 -17.46
N LYS A 424 6.75 -2.22 -17.72
CA LYS A 424 7.89 -1.75 -18.49
C LYS A 424 8.73 -0.81 -17.63
N VAL A 425 10.02 -1.13 -17.50
CA VAL A 425 10.99 -0.28 -16.79
C VAL A 425 11.79 0.50 -17.82
N HIS A 426 11.67 1.82 -17.77
CA HIS A 426 12.40 2.77 -18.60
C HIS A 426 13.64 3.22 -17.83
N ARG A 427 14.81 2.70 -18.23
CA ARG A 427 16.10 3.18 -17.72
C ARG A 427 16.51 4.40 -18.52
N VAL A 428 16.66 5.53 -17.84
CA VAL A 428 16.96 6.83 -18.44
C VAL A 428 18.26 7.37 -17.86
N GLN A 429 18.93 8.25 -18.59
CA GLN A 429 20.23 8.81 -18.19
C GLN A 429 20.21 10.33 -18.33
N PHE A 430 20.96 11.00 -17.46
CA PHE A 430 21.30 12.40 -17.64
C PHE A 430 22.21 12.56 -18.87
N THR A 431 22.13 13.72 -19.54
CA THR A 431 23.19 14.10 -20.48
C THR A 431 24.50 14.35 -19.72
N LYS A 432 25.65 14.39 -20.41
CA LYS A 432 26.95 14.63 -19.75
C LYS A 432 26.96 15.93 -18.93
N GLU A 433 26.36 17.00 -19.46
CA GLU A 433 26.23 18.29 -18.78
C GLU A 433 25.31 18.23 -17.56
N GLU A 434 24.14 17.58 -17.71
CA GLU A 434 23.19 17.38 -16.62
C GLU A 434 23.80 16.52 -15.50
N MET A 435 24.59 15.51 -15.85
CA MET A 435 25.23 14.61 -14.90
C MET A 435 26.29 15.35 -14.08
N GLY A 436 27.12 16.19 -14.71
CA GLY A 436 28.08 17.02 -13.97
C GLY A 436 27.39 17.99 -12.99
N MET A 437 26.25 18.56 -13.38
CA MET A 437 25.42 19.37 -12.48
C MET A 437 24.82 18.53 -11.35
N TYR A 438 24.28 17.36 -11.66
CA TYR A 438 23.70 16.43 -10.69
C TYR A 438 24.74 16.04 -9.63
N GLU A 439 25.93 15.58 -10.04
CA GLU A 439 27.01 15.18 -9.15
C GLU A 439 27.43 16.31 -8.21
N THR A 440 27.59 17.52 -8.76
CA THR A 440 27.96 18.72 -7.99
C THR A 440 26.94 19.03 -6.91
N LEU A 441 25.64 19.01 -7.25
CA LEU A 441 24.56 19.30 -6.31
C LEU A 441 24.34 18.16 -5.30
N ALA A 442 24.41 16.91 -5.77
CA ALA A 442 24.17 15.71 -4.99
C ALA A 442 25.26 15.49 -3.93
N ALA A 443 26.54 15.77 -4.26
CA ALA A 443 27.67 15.56 -3.35
C ALA A 443 27.49 16.27 -2.00
N MET A 444 26.90 17.47 -1.99
CA MET A 444 26.65 18.23 -0.76
C MET A 444 25.70 17.49 0.19
N TYR A 445 24.63 16.90 -0.35
CA TYR A 445 23.60 16.24 0.43
C TYR A 445 23.95 14.80 0.77
N TYR A 446 24.60 14.09 -0.16
CA TYR A 446 25.05 12.73 0.04
C TYR A 446 26.00 12.61 1.23
N ASN A 447 26.97 13.53 1.32
CA ASN A 447 27.93 13.58 2.42
C ASN A 447 27.30 13.82 3.81
N ALA A 448 26.10 14.41 3.84
CA ALA A 448 25.34 14.70 5.05
C ALA A 448 24.01 13.93 5.11
N LEU A 449 23.88 12.83 4.35
CA LEU A 449 22.63 12.08 4.26
C LEU A 449 22.28 11.37 5.58
N PHE A 450 23.30 11.01 6.35
CA PHE A 450 23.16 10.35 7.64
C PHE A 450 23.41 11.32 8.78
N MET A 451 22.59 11.24 9.82
CA MET A 451 22.75 11.97 11.07
C MET A 451 22.50 11.05 12.25
N GLU A 452 23.10 11.36 13.41
CA GLU A 452 22.76 10.67 14.66
C GLU A 452 21.33 11.06 15.08
N ASP A 453 20.55 10.07 15.52
CA ASP A 453 19.20 10.24 16.04
C ASP A 453 19.28 11.12 17.30
N PRO A 454 18.65 12.32 17.31
CA PRO A 454 18.72 13.24 18.45
C PRO A 454 18.20 12.62 19.75
N ASP A 455 17.25 11.69 19.65
CA ASP A 455 16.60 11.05 20.78
C ASP A 455 17.30 9.76 21.22
N ARG A 456 18.16 9.20 20.36
CA ARG A 456 18.84 7.90 20.57
C ARG A 456 20.32 7.97 20.20
N PRO A 457 21.19 8.41 21.13
CA PRO A 457 22.64 8.44 20.91
C PRO A 457 23.18 7.08 20.47
N GLY A 458 24.01 7.08 19.42
CA GLY A 458 24.56 5.89 18.78
C GLY A 458 23.68 5.27 17.68
N LYS A 459 22.43 5.72 17.51
CA LYS A 459 21.58 5.34 16.37
C LYS A 459 21.75 6.38 15.26
N TYR A 460 22.02 5.94 14.04
CA TYR A 460 22.06 6.82 12.87
C TYR A 460 20.77 6.69 12.09
N VAL A 461 20.26 7.79 11.56
CA VAL A 461 19.03 7.88 10.75
C VAL A 461 19.28 8.73 9.51
N TRP A 462 18.42 8.60 8.51
CA TRP A 462 18.45 9.48 7.35
C TRP A 462 18.02 10.89 7.73
N ASN A 463 18.83 11.87 7.35
CA ASN A 463 18.44 13.26 7.32
C ASN A 463 17.35 13.43 6.25
N GLN A 464 16.10 13.55 6.70
CA GLN A 464 14.93 13.59 5.83
C GLN A 464 14.94 14.77 4.85
N LYS A 465 15.56 15.89 5.22
CA LYS A 465 15.72 17.04 4.32
C LYS A 465 16.65 16.69 3.16
N ASN A 466 17.82 16.12 3.48
CA ASN A 466 18.81 15.75 2.47
C ASN A 466 18.31 14.58 1.60
N LEU A 467 17.63 13.60 2.19
CA LEU A 467 16.95 12.52 1.46
C LEU A 467 15.98 13.08 0.44
N ARG A 468 15.08 13.98 0.88
CA ARG A 468 14.11 14.62 -0.02
C ARG A 468 14.82 15.33 -1.18
N LEU A 469 15.85 16.13 -0.90
CA LEU A 469 16.58 16.87 -1.93
C LEU A 469 17.27 15.94 -2.94
N MET A 470 17.88 14.85 -2.48
CA MET A 470 18.46 13.84 -3.37
C MET A 470 17.41 13.23 -4.30
N CYS A 471 16.21 12.91 -3.80
CA CYS A 471 15.11 12.43 -4.65
C CYS A 471 14.66 13.48 -5.66
N LEU A 472 14.50 14.75 -5.25
CA LEU A 472 14.05 15.82 -6.14
C LEU A 472 15.06 16.07 -7.27
N LEU A 473 16.37 15.95 -7.02
CA LEU A 473 17.41 16.07 -8.05
C LEU A 473 17.30 14.98 -9.13
N THR A 474 16.80 13.79 -8.79
CA THR A 474 16.54 12.72 -9.78
C THR A 474 15.23 12.93 -10.55
N THR A 475 14.39 13.87 -10.12
CA THR A 475 13.16 14.28 -10.82
C THR A 475 13.45 15.39 -11.82
N TRP A 476 13.92 16.53 -11.33
CA TRP A 476 14.29 17.69 -12.14
C TRP A 476 15.33 18.51 -11.39
N LEU A 477 16.49 18.76 -12.01
CA LEU A 477 17.58 19.49 -11.35
C LEU A 477 17.17 20.91 -10.91
N GLY A 478 16.23 21.54 -11.63
CA GLY A 478 15.69 22.85 -11.26
C GLY A 478 14.96 22.87 -9.91
N LEU A 479 14.43 21.74 -9.42
CA LEU A 479 13.75 21.66 -8.12
C LEU A 479 14.66 22.06 -6.96
N TYR A 480 15.98 21.88 -7.09
CA TYR A 480 16.95 22.34 -6.10
C TYR A 480 16.72 23.82 -5.69
N TYR A 481 16.38 24.67 -6.65
CA TYR A 481 16.26 26.12 -6.44
C TYR A 481 14.89 26.57 -5.92
N ILE A 482 13.87 25.72 -6.09
CA ILE A 482 12.46 26.06 -5.84
C ILE A 482 11.75 25.12 -4.85
N GLU A 483 12.43 24.09 -4.34
CA GLU A 483 11.82 23.11 -3.43
C GLU A 483 11.12 23.72 -2.20
N HIS A 484 11.68 24.82 -1.67
CA HIS A 484 11.21 25.56 -0.49
C HIS A 484 9.87 26.28 -0.69
N ILE A 485 9.46 26.51 -1.95
CA ILE A 485 8.12 27.01 -2.30
C ILE A 485 7.16 25.87 -2.66
N LEU A 486 7.64 24.62 -2.79
CA LEU A 486 6.87 23.42 -3.13
C LEU A 486 6.82 22.41 -1.98
N LEU A 487 6.70 22.92 -0.75
CA LEU A 487 6.48 22.11 0.45
C LEU A 487 5.02 21.61 0.52
N ALA A 488 4.78 20.61 1.36
CA ALA A 488 3.47 19.94 1.45
C ALA A 488 2.34 20.89 1.89
N ASP A 489 2.63 21.87 2.73
CA ASP A 489 1.73 22.94 3.18
C ASP A 489 1.47 24.00 2.10
N LYS A 490 2.38 24.13 1.12
CA LYS A 490 2.30 25.10 0.01
C LYS A 490 1.83 24.50 -1.31
N ILE A 491 1.48 23.21 -1.34
CA ILE A 491 1.06 22.54 -2.58
C ILE A 491 -0.20 23.17 -3.19
N THR A 492 -1.08 23.73 -2.36
CA THR A 492 -2.30 24.43 -2.82
C THR A 492 -1.94 25.67 -3.63
N ASP A 493 -0.92 26.41 -3.22
CA ASP A 493 -0.45 27.60 -3.96
C ASP A 493 0.09 27.20 -5.34
N ALA A 494 0.89 26.13 -5.40
CA ALA A 494 1.37 25.59 -6.67
C ALA A 494 0.21 25.11 -7.57
N CYS A 495 -0.83 24.50 -7.00
CA CYS A 495 -2.02 24.10 -7.76
C CYS A 495 -2.82 25.31 -8.26
N ASN A 496 -2.89 26.39 -7.49
CA ASN A 496 -3.53 27.64 -7.93
C ASN A 496 -2.75 28.27 -9.10
N MET A 497 -1.42 28.29 -9.03
CA MET A 497 -0.56 28.75 -10.14
C MET A 497 -0.74 27.87 -11.39
N LEU A 498 -0.91 26.55 -11.21
CA LEU A 498 -1.19 25.62 -12.30
C LEU A 498 -2.53 25.91 -12.98
N GLN A 499 -3.58 26.19 -12.19
CA GLN A 499 -4.90 26.56 -12.71
C GLN A 499 -4.86 27.91 -13.47
N GLN A 500 -4.02 28.84 -13.02
CA GLN A 500 -3.82 30.15 -13.65
C GLN A 500 -2.89 30.09 -14.88
N GLY A 501 -2.22 28.95 -15.14
CA GLY A 501 -1.26 28.80 -16.23
C GLY A 501 0.06 29.57 -16.01
N THR A 502 0.40 29.92 -14.77
CA THR A 502 1.62 30.71 -14.45
C THR A 502 2.73 29.86 -13.83
N ALA A 503 2.46 28.59 -13.51
CA ALA A 503 3.39 27.71 -12.82
C ALA A 503 4.70 27.48 -13.58
N GLY A 504 4.65 27.14 -14.87
CA GLY A 504 5.85 26.81 -15.65
C GLY A 504 6.81 27.97 -15.73
N LYS A 505 6.31 29.14 -16.15
CA LYS A 505 7.10 30.39 -16.19
C LYS A 505 7.71 30.71 -14.83
N THR A 506 6.93 30.62 -13.75
CA THR A 506 7.44 30.92 -12.40
C THR A 506 8.53 29.96 -11.95
N PHE A 507 8.38 28.66 -12.24
CA PHE A 507 9.36 27.63 -11.87
C PHE A 507 10.67 27.85 -12.61
N VAL A 508 10.61 28.06 -13.92
CA VAL A 508 11.80 28.26 -14.74
C VAL A 508 12.49 29.58 -14.40
N GLU A 509 11.76 30.69 -14.26
CA GLU A 509 12.35 31.98 -13.88
C GLU A 509 12.99 31.93 -12.49
N SER A 510 12.34 31.27 -11.53
CA SER A 510 12.87 31.15 -10.15
C SER A 510 14.11 30.27 -10.12
N ALA A 511 14.16 29.22 -10.94
CA ALA A 511 15.34 28.39 -11.12
C ALA A 511 16.46 29.22 -11.76
N ALA A 512 16.20 29.86 -12.90
CA ALA A 512 17.19 30.65 -13.65
C ALA A 512 17.77 31.83 -12.83
N LYS A 513 16.95 32.54 -12.04
CA LYS A 513 17.41 33.67 -11.20
C LYS A 513 18.40 33.27 -10.11
N LYS A 514 18.35 32.03 -9.63
CA LYS A 514 19.18 31.53 -8.53
C LYS A 514 20.39 30.70 -9.00
N MET A 515 20.58 30.59 -10.32
CA MET A 515 21.58 29.73 -10.93
C MET A 515 22.89 30.45 -11.22
N ASN A 516 23.99 29.69 -11.19
CA ASN A 516 25.30 30.15 -11.64
C ASN A 516 25.32 30.38 -13.16
N PRO A 517 26.23 31.24 -13.67
CA PRO A 517 26.37 31.51 -15.11
C PRO A 517 26.62 30.26 -15.97
N GLU A 518 27.12 29.16 -15.40
CA GLU A 518 27.39 27.88 -16.08
C GLU A 518 26.21 26.90 -16.08
N SER A 519 25.03 27.34 -15.66
CA SER A 519 23.86 26.46 -15.59
C SER A 519 23.34 26.04 -16.97
N ILE A 520 22.84 24.81 -17.06
CA ILE A 520 22.20 24.27 -18.27
C ILE A 520 20.94 25.05 -18.69
N TYR A 521 20.33 25.86 -17.82
CA TYR A 521 19.09 26.60 -18.11
C TYR A 521 19.32 28.05 -18.58
N ARG A 522 20.44 28.31 -19.27
CA ARG A 522 20.75 29.63 -19.84
C ARG A 522 19.63 30.13 -20.76
N MET A 523 19.40 31.44 -20.71
CA MET A 523 18.44 32.10 -21.59
C MET A 523 19.11 32.45 -22.91
N GLU A 524 18.60 31.91 -24.00
CA GLU A 524 18.95 32.36 -25.35
C GLU A 524 17.96 33.46 -25.76
N ASN A 525 18.48 34.62 -26.19
CA ASN A 525 17.70 35.74 -26.76
C ASN A 525 16.55 36.32 -25.89
N GLY A 526 16.56 36.10 -24.58
CA GLY A 526 15.57 36.68 -23.65
C GLY A 526 14.19 36.02 -23.68
N GLN A 527 14.02 34.92 -24.42
CA GLN A 527 12.81 34.08 -24.39
C GLN A 527 13.14 32.76 -23.68
N ILE A 528 12.24 32.34 -22.80
CA ILE A 528 12.34 31.05 -22.10
C ILE A 528 11.36 30.10 -22.78
N PRO A 529 11.81 29.12 -23.58
CA PRO A 529 10.95 28.01 -23.98
C PRO A 529 10.64 27.20 -22.71
N VAL A 530 9.50 27.49 -22.07
CA VAL A 530 9.14 26.99 -20.74
C VAL A 530 9.14 25.47 -20.71
N LEU A 531 8.49 24.83 -21.69
CA LEU A 531 8.42 23.38 -21.77
C LEU A 531 9.80 22.75 -21.96
N GLU A 532 10.62 23.28 -22.87
CA GLU A 532 11.98 22.80 -23.10
C GLU A 532 12.84 22.91 -21.84
N SER A 533 12.72 24.04 -21.13
CA SER A 533 13.42 24.28 -19.87
C SER A 533 12.97 23.33 -18.77
N LEU A 534 11.69 22.97 -18.72
CA LEU A 534 11.18 21.98 -17.78
C LEU A 534 11.68 20.56 -18.13
N LEU A 535 11.85 20.24 -19.41
CA LEU A 535 12.38 18.95 -19.86
C LEU A 535 13.90 18.82 -19.67
N LYS A 536 14.63 19.94 -19.75
CA LYS A 536 16.07 19.99 -19.48
C LYS A 536 16.32 19.66 -18.01
N GLY A 537 17.28 18.79 -17.73
CA GLY A 537 17.57 18.28 -16.40
C GLY A 537 16.53 17.30 -15.84
N SER A 538 15.64 16.74 -16.68
CA SER A 538 14.68 15.70 -16.29
C SER A 538 14.59 14.57 -17.33
N PRO A 539 15.51 13.58 -17.30
CA PRO A 539 15.46 12.41 -18.19
C PRO A 539 14.15 11.62 -18.08
N LYS A 540 13.58 11.54 -16.87
CA LYS A 540 12.30 10.89 -16.60
C LYS A 540 11.17 11.56 -17.36
N MET A 541 11.06 12.89 -17.29
CA MET A 541 10.00 13.63 -17.95
C MET A 541 10.15 13.62 -19.47
N ARG A 542 11.39 13.70 -19.99
CA ARG A 542 11.69 13.54 -21.43
C ARG A 542 11.17 12.22 -22.00
N THR A 543 11.20 11.15 -21.19
CA THR A 543 10.71 9.82 -21.60
C THR A 543 9.21 9.65 -21.35
N MET A 544 8.68 10.18 -20.24
CA MET A 544 7.27 10.01 -19.87
C MET A 544 6.33 10.85 -20.73
N LEU A 545 6.70 12.08 -21.07
CA LEU A 545 5.85 13.01 -21.82
C LEU A 545 5.30 12.44 -23.14
N PRO A 546 6.13 11.90 -24.05
CA PRO A 546 5.62 11.35 -25.32
C PRO A 546 4.68 10.15 -25.08
N ILE A 547 4.98 9.29 -24.10
CA ILE A 547 4.14 8.14 -23.77
C ILE A 547 2.76 8.58 -23.27
N ILE A 548 2.71 9.55 -22.35
CA ILE A 548 1.43 10.07 -21.86
C ILE A 548 0.67 10.78 -22.96
N ARG A 549 1.34 11.55 -23.82
CA ARG A 549 0.70 12.24 -24.93
C ARG A 549 -0.02 11.27 -25.87
N GLU A 550 0.66 10.21 -26.30
CA GLU A 550 0.08 9.14 -27.13
C GLU A 550 -1.16 8.51 -26.45
N GLN A 551 -1.05 8.17 -25.17
CA GLN A 551 -2.17 7.61 -24.40
C GLN A 551 -3.38 8.55 -24.36
N VAL A 552 -3.15 9.84 -24.09
CA VAL A 552 -4.21 10.85 -24.00
C VAL A 552 -4.85 11.11 -25.36
N GLU A 553 -4.07 11.12 -26.44
CA GLU A 553 -4.56 11.23 -27.82
C GLU A 553 -5.45 10.03 -28.20
N HIS A 554 -5.15 8.83 -27.68
CA HIS A 554 -6.01 7.64 -27.79
C HIS A 554 -7.22 7.65 -26.83
N GLY A 555 -7.43 8.73 -26.06
CA GLY A 555 -8.52 8.84 -25.10
C GLY A 555 -8.35 7.96 -23.86
N GLU A 556 -7.12 7.54 -23.57
CA GLU A 556 -6.79 6.69 -22.42
C GLU A 556 -6.35 7.52 -21.22
N LYS A 557 -6.88 7.20 -20.05
CA LYS A 557 -6.49 7.88 -18.82
C LYS A 557 -5.24 7.28 -18.19
N ALA A 558 -4.42 8.16 -17.60
CA ALA A 558 -3.18 7.81 -16.93
C ALA A 558 -3.15 8.27 -15.47
N MET A 559 -2.63 7.41 -14.59
CA MET A 559 -2.34 7.73 -13.19
C MET A 559 -0.83 7.84 -13.01
N VAL A 560 -0.35 8.98 -12.51
CA VAL A 560 1.08 9.21 -12.22
C VAL A 560 1.31 9.25 -10.72
N TRP A 561 2.21 8.40 -10.24
CA TRP A 561 2.61 8.31 -8.84
C TRP A 561 3.99 8.93 -8.62
N ALA A 562 4.06 9.79 -7.61
CA ALA A 562 5.26 10.52 -7.19
C ALA A 562 5.54 10.33 -5.69
N MET A 563 6.75 10.63 -5.24
CA MET A 563 7.09 10.52 -3.81
C MET A 563 6.71 11.79 -3.04
N PHE A 564 7.01 12.96 -3.60
CA PHE A 564 6.86 14.25 -2.92
C PHE A 564 5.87 15.21 -3.61
N PRO A 565 5.21 16.11 -2.87
CA PRO A 565 4.34 17.13 -3.45
C PRO A 565 5.03 18.02 -4.50
N ALA A 566 6.32 18.32 -4.32
CA ALA A 566 7.10 19.09 -5.30
C ALA A 566 7.18 18.39 -6.67
N GLU A 567 7.32 17.06 -6.68
CA GLU A 567 7.29 16.27 -7.91
C GLU A 567 5.90 16.33 -8.55
N GLN A 568 4.82 16.26 -7.76
CA GLN A 568 3.46 16.39 -8.30
C GLN A 568 3.26 17.72 -9.03
N ALA A 569 3.68 18.82 -8.38
CA ALA A 569 3.57 20.15 -8.94
C ALA A 569 4.40 20.28 -10.23
N TYR A 570 5.64 19.79 -10.22
CA TYR A 570 6.50 19.77 -11.40
C TYR A 570 5.90 18.96 -12.55
N ILE A 571 5.53 17.69 -12.32
CA ILE A 571 4.94 16.81 -13.34
C ILE A 571 3.69 17.44 -13.95
N ALA A 572 2.78 17.92 -13.11
CA ALA A 572 1.53 18.53 -13.57
C ALA A 572 1.79 19.83 -14.34
N THR A 573 2.76 20.64 -13.92
CA THR A 573 3.16 21.85 -14.64
C THR A 573 3.68 21.49 -16.02
N THR A 574 4.63 20.56 -16.13
CA THR A 574 5.20 20.17 -17.42
C THR A 574 4.16 19.57 -18.37
N LEU A 575 3.24 18.74 -17.85
CA LEU A 575 2.12 18.20 -18.65
C LEU A 575 1.15 19.30 -19.09
N LYS A 576 0.86 20.29 -18.24
CA LYS A 576 -0.02 21.41 -18.58
C LYS A 576 0.57 22.32 -19.64
N GLU A 577 1.87 22.61 -19.56
CA GLU A 577 2.62 23.35 -20.59
C GLU A 577 2.64 22.60 -21.93
N ALA A 578 2.57 21.26 -21.90
CA ALA A 578 2.39 20.42 -23.09
C ALA A 578 0.91 20.29 -23.54
N ASN A 579 0.00 21.12 -23.02
CA ASN A 579 -1.43 21.11 -23.31
C ASN A 579 -2.18 19.81 -22.95
N ILE A 580 -1.70 19.07 -21.95
CA ILE A 580 -2.35 17.85 -21.46
C ILE A 580 -3.30 18.18 -20.29
N ASP A 581 -4.52 17.62 -20.32
CA ASP A 581 -5.50 17.77 -19.24
C ASP A 581 -5.07 16.96 -18.00
N VAL A 582 -4.43 17.64 -17.07
CA VAL A 582 -3.86 17.06 -15.85
C VAL A 582 -4.44 17.70 -14.59
N VAL A 583 -4.69 16.88 -13.57
CA VAL A 583 -5.11 17.32 -12.24
C VAL A 583 -4.24 16.70 -11.16
N VAL A 584 -3.97 17.46 -10.09
CA VAL A 584 -3.19 16.99 -8.94
C VAL A 584 -4.11 16.54 -7.81
N PHE A 585 -3.97 15.30 -7.36
CA PHE A 585 -4.59 14.80 -6.13
C PHE A 585 -3.63 15.07 -4.95
N HIS A 586 -3.90 16.10 -4.14
CA HIS A 586 -3.02 16.54 -3.05
C HIS A 586 -3.69 16.52 -1.67
N ALA A 587 -2.88 16.58 -0.61
CA ALA A 587 -3.36 16.55 0.79
C ALA A 587 -4.22 17.77 1.17
N GLY A 588 -4.01 18.91 0.52
CA GLY A 588 -4.76 20.16 0.75
C GLY A 588 -6.22 20.11 0.28
N LEU A 589 -6.61 19.14 -0.55
CA LEU A 589 -8.00 18.98 -0.98
C LEU A 589 -8.89 18.57 0.20
N THR A 590 -10.06 19.22 0.31
CA THR A 590 -11.15 18.81 1.18
C THR A 590 -11.71 17.45 0.76
N GLN A 591 -12.47 16.80 1.64
CA GLN A 591 -13.09 15.50 1.33
C GLN A 591 -14.04 15.58 0.12
N ASP A 592 -14.79 16.67 -0.02
CA ASP A 592 -15.72 16.88 -1.14
C ASP A 592 -14.98 17.08 -2.47
N GLU A 593 -13.93 17.90 -2.48
CA GLU A 593 -13.09 18.10 -3.67
C GLU A 593 -12.43 16.79 -4.11
N ARG A 594 -11.95 15.96 -3.17
CA ARG A 594 -11.41 14.63 -3.48
C ARG A 594 -12.47 13.75 -4.15
N LEU A 595 -13.69 13.72 -3.61
CA LEU A 595 -14.79 12.92 -4.15
C LEU A 595 -15.18 13.35 -5.56
N LYS A 596 -15.33 14.66 -5.78
CA LYS A 596 -15.61 15.23 -7.11
C LYS A 596 -14.50 14.91 -8.12
N LEU A 597 -13.24 15.01 -7.69
CA LEU A 597 -12.10 14.68 -8.54
C LEU A 597 -12.05 13.20 -8.90
N ILE A 598 -12.33 12.31 -7.94
CA ILE A 598 -12.41 10.87 -8.20
C ILE A 598 -13.56 10.57 -9.16
N GLU A 599 -14.74 11.15 -8.96
CA GLU A 599 -15.89 10.99 -9.87
C GLU A 599 -15.52 11.44 -11.29
N LYS A 600 -14.92 12.63 -11.42
CA LYS A 600 -14.44 13.16 -12.70
C LYS A 600 -13.46 12.18 -13.37
N PHE A 601 -12.48 11.68 -12.62
CA PHE A 601 -11.49 10.75 -13.16
C PHE A 601 -12.10 9.38 -13.54
N THR A 602 -13.04 8.87 -12.76
CA THR A 602 -13.56 7.49 -12.89
C THR A 602 -14.83 7.36 -13.71
N GLN A 603 -15.55 8.45 -13.97
CA GLN A 603 -16.86 8.42 -14.65
C GLN A 603 -16.96 9.32 -15.88
N ARG A 604 -16.12 10.37 -16.02
CA ARG A 604 -16.18 11.31 -17.16
C ARG A 604 -15.06 11.00 -18.15
N PRO A 605 -15.30 10.33 -19.30
CA PRO A 605 -14.23 9.79 -20.15
C PRO A 605 -13.27 10.83 -20.72
N LYS A 606 -13.76 12.04 -21.04
CA LYS A 606 -12.99 13.11 -21.71
C LYS A 606 -12.43 14.18 -20.77
N GLU A 607 -12.50 13.95 -19.46
CA GLU A 607 -12.13 14.92 -18.44
C GLU A 607 -11.13 14.32 -17.46
N CYS A 608 -10.18 15.11 -16.99
CA CYS A 608 -9.09 14.66 -16.12
C CYS A 608 -8.36 13.46 -16.77
N MET A 609 -7.70 13.70 -17.89
CA MET A 609 -7.01 12.65 -18.64
C MET A 609 -5.81 12.09 -17.87
N VAL A 610 -5.12 12.94 -17.11
CA VAL A 610 -4.01 12.54 -16.25
C VAL A 610 -4.27 12.95 -14.80
N LEU A 611 -4.12 12.02 -13.87
CA LEU A 611 -4.21 12.27 -12.43
C LEU A 611 -2.85 12.04 -11.77
N VAL A 612 -2.33 13.05 -11.07
CA VAL A 612 -1.01 12.98 -10.41
C VAL A 612 -1.19 12.91 -8.89
N SER A 613 -0.71 11.86 -8.23
CA SER A 613 -0.81 11.66 -6.77
C SER A 613 0.54 11.32 -6.15
N THR A 614 0.75 11.71 -4.88
CA THR A 614 1.80 11.05 -4.08
C THR A 614 1.32 9.74 -3.48
N TYR A 615 2.25 8.86 -3.12
CA TYR A 615 1.95 7.63 -2.40
C TYR A 615 1.36 7.84 -1.00
N ASN A 616 1.79 8.90 -0.31
CA ASN A 616 1.52 9.10 1.12
C ASN A 616 0.20 9.80 1.41
N ILE A 617 -0.45 10.37 0.40
CA ILE A 617 -1.82 10.85 0.57
C ILE A 617 -2.70 9.62 0.82
N ASN A 618 -3.70 9.75 1.71
CA ASN A 618 -4.74 8.75 1.96
C ASN A 618 -5.64 8.49 0.73
N ALA A 619 -5.03 8.17 -0.41
CA ALA A 619 -5.60 7.40 -1.50
C ALA A 619 -5.72 5.91 -1.12
N ALA A 620 -5.26 5.54 0.08
CA ALA A 620 -5.53 4.26 0.71
C ALA A 620 -7.03 3.94 0.64
N GLY A 621 -7.35 2.98 -0.24
CA GLY A 621 -8.64 2.37 -0.54
C GLY A 621 -9.40 2.90 -1.76
N LEU A 622 -8.96 3.97 -2.44
CA LEU A 622 -9.63 4.49 -3.64
C LEU A 622 -9.59 3.51 -4.83
N ASN A 623 -10.61 3.59 -5.68
CA ASN A 623 -10.83 2.71 -6.83
C ASN A 623 -10.70 3.50 -8.14
N PHE A 624 -9.66 3.25 -8.93
CA PHE A 624 -9.38 3.98 -10.19
C PHE A 624 -9.54 3.13 -11.45
N GLN A 625 -9.92 1.86 -11.32
CA GLN A 625 -9.89 0.86 -12.39
C GLN A 625 -10.95 1.00 -13.49
N SER A 626 -11.93 1.91 -13.36
CA SER A 626 -13.06 1.96 -14.29
C SER A 626 -12.69 2.51 -15.68
N LEU A 627 -11.91 3.60 -15.71
CA LEU A 627 -11.52 4.31 -16.93
C LEU A 627 -10.00 4.50 -17.05
N CYS A 628 -9.22 4.09 -16.05
CA CYS A 628 -7.76 4.16 -16.07
C CYS A 628 -7.18 2.77 -16.31
N ARG A 629 -6.21 2.68 -17.22
CA ARG A 629 -5.41 1.47 -17.47
C ARG A 629 -3.90 1.73 -17.51
N ASN A 630 -3.49 3.00 -17.57
CA ASN A 630 -2.09 3.38 -17.62
C ASN A 630 -1.63 3.89 -16.25
N VAL A 631 -0.56 3.29 -15.71
CA VAL A 631 0.05 3.63 -14.43
C VAL A 631 1.49 4.03 -14.68
N HIS A 632 1.88 5.19 -14.19
CA HIS A 632 3.22 5.73 -14.32
C HIS A 632 3.83 5.90 -12.93
N ILE A 633 4.91 5.17 -12.66
CA ILE A 633 5.70 5.23 -11.43
C ILE A 633 6.87 6.17 -11.73
N PHE A 634 6.68 7.47 -11.44
CA PHE A 634 7.67 8.49 -11.75
C PHE A 634 8.85 8.46 -10.77
N SER A 635 8.56 8.26 -9.49
CA SER A 635 9.57 8.11 -8.44
C SER A 635 9.30 6.84 -7.65
N VAL A 636 10.36 6.06 -7.39
CA VAL A 636 10.25 4.78 -6.69
C VAL A 636 10.12 5.02 -5.19
N SER A 637 9.10 4.43 -4.56
CA SER A 637 8.91 4.52 -3.10
C SER A 637 9.98 3.72 -2.34
N LEU A 638 10.26 4.11 -1.09
CA LEU A 638 11.14 3.37 -0.18
C LEU A 638 10.67 1.92 0.06
N SER A 639 9.39 1.64 -0.16
CA SER A 639 8.83 0.31 0.00
C SER A 639 8.11 -0.17 -1.25
N LYS A 640 8.50 -1.36 -1.74
CA LYS A 640 7.80 -2.07 -2.82
C LYS A 640 6.31 -2.35 -2.50
N SER A 641 5.97 -2.50 -1.22
CA SER A 641 4.58 -2.67 -0.78
C SER A 641 3.72 -1.47 -1.17
N ILE A 642 4.23 -0.25 -0.93
CA ILE A 642 3.52 1.00 -1.26
C ILE A 642 3.29 1.10 -2.77
N ILE A 643 4.29 0.72 -3.58
CA ILE A 643 4.17 0.68 -5.05
C ILE A 643 3.09 -0.32 -5.49
N ASN A 644 3.11 -1.53 -4.92
CA ASN A 644 2.10 -2.55 -5.24
C ASN A 644 0.69 -2.11 -4.82
N GLN A 645 0.56 -1.41 -3.69
CA GLN A 645 -0.72 -0.82 -3.28
C GLN A 645 -1.21 0.24 -4.27
N ALA A 646 -0.30 1.07 -4.80
CA ALA A 646 -0.60 2.09 -5.80
C ALA A 646 -1.03 1.48 -7.14
N ILE A 647 -0.29 0.47 -7.65
CA ILE A 647 -0.67 -0.30 -8.84
C ILE A 647 -2.01 -1.00 -8.63
N GLY A 648 -2.23 -1.59 -7.45
CA GLY A 648 -3.47 -2.24 -7.04
C GLY A 648 -4.69 -1.32 -6.94
N ARG A 649 -4.55 -0.01 -7.14
CA ARG A 649 -5.68 0.93 -7.30
C ARG A 649 -6.29 0.86 -8.71
N VAL A 650 -5.50 0.44 -9.69
CA VAL A 650 -5.87 0.33 -11.12
C VAL A 650 -5.94 -1.13 -11.56
N SER A 651 -4.91 -1.94 -11.28
CA SER A 651 -4.90 -3.37 -11.55
C SER A 651 -5.56 -4.13 -10.40
N ARG A 652 -6.87 -4.36 -10.52
CA ARG A 652 -7.70 -5.00 -9.48
C ARG A 652 -8.99 -5.59 -10.03
N LEU A 653 -9.73 -6.30 -9.18
CA LEU A 653 -11.04 -6.85 -9.56
C LEU A 653 -11.98 -5.74 -10.06
N GLY A 654 -12.59 -5.98 -11.22
CA GLY A 654 -13.43 -5.02 -11.93
C GLY A 654 -12.72 -4.21 -13.01
N GLN A 655 -11.39 -4.32 -13.13
CA GLN A 655 -10.65 -3.84 -14.29
C GLN A 655 -11.08 -4.63 -15.54
N LYS A 656 -11.41 -3.91 -16.62
CA LYS A 656 -11.89 -4.50 -17.87
C LYS A 656 -10.82 -4.56 -18.95
N PHE A 657 -9.79 -3.74 -18.83
CA PHE A 657 -8.72 -3.61 -19.82
C PHE A 657 -7.38 -4.05 -19.25
N GLN A 658 -6.49 -4.47 -20.15
CA GLN A 658 -5.10 -4.74 -19.81
C GLN A 658 -4.46 -3.50 -19.18
N THR A 659 -3.75 -3.69 -18.07
CA THR A 659 -3.11 -2.58 -17.34
C THR A 659 -1.64 -2.46 -17.76
N TYR A 660 -1.18 -1.24 -18.03
CA TYR A 660 0.22 -0.95 -18.36
C TYR A 660 0.86 -0.15 -17.22
N VAL A 661 1.99 -0.63 -16.71
CA VAL A 661 2.77 0.01 -15.65
C VAL A 661 4.12 0.42 -16.22
N ASN A 662 4.35 1.73 -16.33
CA ASN A 662 5.59 2.34 -16.77
C ASN A 662 6.36 2.86 -15.56
N GLU A 663 7.60 2.42 -15.37
CA GLU A 663 8.47 2.86 -14.27
C GLU A 663 9.71 3.56 -14.81
N TYR A 664 10.05 4.72 -14.26
CA TYR A 664 11.14 5.55 -14.74
C TYR A 664 12.28 5.55 -13.74
N ARG A 665 13.45 5.02 -14.14
CA ARG A 665 14.65 4.87 -13.30
C ARG A 665 15.82 5.65 -13.89
N VAL A 666 16.42 6.55 -13.13
CA VAL A 666 17.60 7.32 -13.58
C VAL A 666 18.87 6.57 -13.19
N GLY A 667 19.63 6.12 -14.20
CA GLY A 667 20.89 5.43 -14.01
C GLY A 667 21.93 6.28 -13.29
N GLU A 668 22.91 5.62 -12.67
CA GLU A 668 24.07 6.26 -12.01
C GLU A 668 23.71 7.35 -10.99
N SER A 669 22.49 7.29 -10.43
CA SER A 669 21.96 8.30 -9.53
C SER A 669 21.43 7.71 -8.23
N PHE A 670 21.02 8.59 -7.32
CA PHE A 670 20.41 8.21 -6.04
C PHE A 670 19.11 7.42 -6.22
N ASP A 671 18.43 7.58 -7.37
CA ASP A 671 17.24 6.82 -7.71
C ASP A 671 17.52 5.31 -7.73
N MET A 672 18.67 4.90 -8.28
CA MET A 672 19.08 3.49 -8.28
C MET A 672 19.45 2.98 -6.88
N ILE A 673 19.99 3.84 -6.01
CA ILE A 673 20.25 3.48 -4.61
C ILE A 673 18.94 3.18 -3.89
N LEU A 674 17.90 3.98 -4.13
CA LEU A 674 16.57 3.74 -3.56
C LEU A 674 15.89 2.50 -4.13
N VAL A 675 16.00 2.27 -5.45
CA VAL A 675 15.49 1.06 -6.11
C VAL A 675 16.15 -0.17 -5.52
N ASN A 676 17.48 -0.20 -5.49
CA ASN A 676 18.24 -1.33 -4.98
C ASN A 676 17.89 -1.54 -3.51
N ARG A 677 17.79 -0.48 -2.70
CA ARG A 677 17.34 -0.60 -1.30
C ARG A 677 15.91 -1.14 -1.19
N ALA A 678 14.96 -0.68 -2.00
CA ALA A 678 13.58 -1.14 -1.92
C ALA A 678 13.43 -2.61 -2.38
N GLU A 679 14.28 -3.03 -3.31
CA GLU A 679 14.44 -4.42 -3.74
C GLU A 679 15.14 -5.25 -2.64
N ASP A 680 16.20 -4.72 -2.03
CA ASP A 680 16.96 -5.33 -0.94
C ASP A 680 16.12 -5.44 0.33
N GLU A 681 15.36 -4.43 0.77
CA GLU A 681 14.44 -4.50 1.93
C GLU A 681 13.32 -5.54 1.71
N ALA A 682 12.98 -5.84 0.46
CA ALA A 682 12.07 -6.94 0.15
C ALA A 682 12.72 -8.30 0.45
N VAL A 683 14.05 -8.43 0.34
CA VAL A 683 14.78 -9.68 0.54
C VAL A 683 14.77 -10.17 2.00
N PRO A 684 15.04 -9.37 3.06
CA PRO A 684 14.83 -9.77 4.45
C PRO A 684 13.38 -10.10 4.78
N LYS A 685 12.40 -9.36 4.21
CA LYS A 685 10.97 -9.68 4.36
C LYS A 685 10.63 -11.05 3.78
N ILE A 686 11.15 -11.33 2.59
CA ILE A 686 11.04 -12.62 1.90
C ILE A 686 11.83 -13.70 2.66
N MET A 687 13.04 -13.42 3.18
CA MET A 687 13.86 -14.33 4.00
C MET A 687 13.20 -14.69 5.34
N THR A 688 12.44 -13.76 5.92
CA THR A 688 11.65 -14.01 7.13
C THR A 688 10.46 -14.94 6.82
N GLU A 689 9.93 -14.88 5.59
CA GLU A 689 8.93 -15.82 5.06
C GLU A 689 9.57 -17.17 4.61
N LEU A 690 10.84 -17.15 4.18
CA LEU A 690 11.61 -18.26 3.61
C LEU A 690 12.61 -18.90 4.59
N SER A 691 12.21 -19.19 5.83
CA SER A 691 13.11 -19.86 6.79
C SER A 691 13.40 -21.34 6.47
N GLN A 692 13.62 -21.69 5.20
CA GLN A 692 14.28 -22.89 4.70
C GLN A 692 14.64 -22.71 3.21
N SER A 693 15.94 -22.48 2.96
CA SER A 693 16.70 -22.71 1.71
C SER A 693 17.03 -21.49 0.83
N PHE A 694 18.33 -21.42 0.47
CA PHE A 694 19.00 -20.64 -0.59
C PHE A 694 19.71 -19.32 -0.19
N MET A 695 21.05 -19.39 -0.18
CA MET A 695 21.97 -18.24 -0.16
C MET A 695 22.39 -17.91 -1.60
N PHE A 696 22.43 -16.62 -1.97
CA PHE A 696 23.12 -16.15 -3.17
C PHE A 696 23.95 -14.89 -2.89
N ASN A 697 25.10 -14.85 -3.56
CA ASN A 697 26.21 -13.91 -3.40
C ASN A 697 26.31 -13.04 -4.66
N PRO A 698 26.20 -11.71 -4.61
CA PRO A 698 26.43 -10.86 -5.77
C PRO A 698 27.69 -10.01 -5.57
N TYR A 699 28.77 -10.38 -6.27
CA TYR A 699 29.82 -9.44 -6.64
C TYR A 699 29.62 -9.08 -8.11
N THR A 700 29.69 -7.79 -8.44
CA THR A 700 30.57 -7.29 -9.52
C THR A 700 30.86 -5.80 -9.33
N THR A 701 32.14 -5.52 -9.52
CA THR A 701 32.94 -4.32 -9.29
C THR A 701 32.78 -3.21 -10.33
N GLY A 702 33.03 -1.94 -9.93
CA GLY A 702 33.88 -1.04 -10.75
C GLY A 702 33.58 0.47 -10.76
N SER A 703 34.41 1.22 -10.02
CA SER A 703 35.07 2.50 -10.38
C SER A 703 34.67 3.84 -9.69
N GLN A 704 35.69 4.33 -8.94
CA GLN A 704 36.13 5.70 -8.60
C GLN A 704 35.29 6.64 -7.69
N GLU A 705 35.41 6.32 -6.40
CA GLU A 705 35.58 7.15 -5.20
C GLU A 705 35.52 8.69 -5.31
N GLY A 706 34.37 9.25 -4.92
CA GLY A 706 34.35 10.47 -4.12
C GLY A 706 34.72 10.13 -2.68
N GLU A 707 35.66 10.87 -2.06
CA GLU A 707 36.17 10.58 -0.71
C GLU A 707 35.05 10.43 0.32
N CYS A 708 34.79 9.18 0.72
CA CYS A 708 33.79 8.84 1.73
C CYS A 708 34.25 9.36 3.11
N ARG A 709 33.47 10.26 3.73
CA ARG A 709 33.75 10.80 5.08
C ARG A 709 33.45 9.83 6.23
N TRP A 710 33.23 8.56 5.92
CA TRP A 710 32.91 7.52 6.88
C TRP A 710 33.92 6.40 6.76
N ALA A 711 34.27 5.79 7.89
CA ALA A 711 35.24 4.71 7.96
C ALA A 711 34.78 3.66 8.96
N VAL A 712 34.88 2.39 8.59
CA VAL A 712 34.62 1.30 9.55
C VAL A 712 35.95 0.91 10.18
N ARG A 713 36.05 1.08 11.51
CA ARG A 713 37.22 0.71 12.30
C ARG A 713 36.81 -0.29 13.37
N ASN A 714 37.42 -1.47 13.37
CA ASN A 714 37.11 -2.56 14.31
C ASN A 714 35.60 -2.89 14.37
N GLY A 715 34.92 -2.91 13.21
CA GLY A 715 33.49 -3.21 13.12
C GLY A 715 32.54 -2.10 13.61
N LYS A 716 33.07 -0.92 13.95
CA LYS A 716 32.29 0.27 14.33
C LYS A 716 32.43 1.35 13.27
N LEU A 717 31.33 2.01 12.96
CA LEU A 717 31.27 3.08 11.98
C LEU A 717 31.69 4.42 12.61
N TYR A 718 32.59 5.14 11.96
CA TYR A 718 33.08 6.45 12.39
C TYR A 718 32.88 7.49 11.30
N GLN A 719 32.33 8.65 11.66
CA GLN A 719 32.34 9.85 10.80
C GLN A 719 33.66 10.59 10.98
N LEU A 720 34.39 10.80 9.90
CA LEU A 720 35.65 11.54 9.89
C LEU A 720 35.34 13.04 9.97
N LYS A 721 35.86 13.71 11.02
CA LYS A 721 35.82 15.18 11.13
C LYS A 721 36.92 15.80 10.25
N ASN A 722 36.68 17.00 9.72
CA ASN A 722 37.64 17.74 8.89
C ASN A 722 39.04 17.76 9.56
N GLY A 723 40.06 17.27 8.86
CA GLY A 723 41.46 17.24 9.32
C GLY A 723 41.94 15.94 9.98
N ARG A 724 41.12 14.89 10.07
CA ARG A 724 41.57 13.54 10.46
C ARG A 724 41.68 12.62 9.24
N SER A 725 42.87 12.08 9.00
CA SER A 725 43.13 11.12 7.92
C SER A 725 42.66 9.70 8.28
N VAL A 726 42.28 8.96 7.24
CA VAL A 726 41.86 7.56 7.31
C VAL A 726 43.04 6.67 7.73
N LEU A 727 42.84 5.71 8.65
CA LEU A 727 43.89 4.75 9.00
C LEU A 727 43.99 3.64 7.94
N SER A 728 45.16 3.01 7.82
CA SER A 728 45.43 1.98 6.82
C SER A 728 44.56 0.72 6.95
N LYS A 729 43.93 0.49 8.10
CA LYS A 729 43.07 -0.67 8.39
C LYS A 729 41.56 -0.37 8.32
N ASP A 730 41.18 0.85 8.01
CA ASP A 730 39.77 1.23 7.94
C ASP A 730 39.16 0.71 6.62
N ILE A 731 37.93 0.18 6.66
CA ILE A 731 37.16 -0.12 5.43
C ILE A 731 36.69 1.20 4.84
N LYS A 732 37.02 1.42 3.57
CA LYS A 732 36.78 2.68 2.83
C LYS A 732 35.76 2.56 1.71
N ASP A 733 35.40 1.32 1.37
CA ASP A 733 34.48 1.05 0.29
C ASP A 733 33.10 1.65 0.62
N THR A 734 32.62 2.51 -0.28
CA THR A 734 31.40 3.29 -0.06
C THR A 734 30.18 2.36 0.02
N GLU A 735 30.20 1.24 -0.69
CA GLU A 735 29.13 0.25 -0.71
C GLU A 735 29.12 -0.58 0.58
N ASP A 736 30.28 -1.00 1.09
CA ASP A 736 30.41 -1.71 2.38
C ASP A 736 30.00 -0.84 3.56
N ILE A 737 30.39 0.44 3.52
CA ILE A 737 29.99 1.45 4.51
C ILE A 737 28.46 1.65 4.47
N LEU A 738 27.87 1.74 3.28
CA LEU A 738 26.42 1.83 3.10
C LEU A 738 25.71 0.58 3.57
N LYS A 739 26.20 -0.62 3.21
CA LYS A 739 25.65 -1.90 3.69
C LYS A 739 25.68 -1.97 5.21
N LEU A 740 26.77 -1.56 5.86
CA LEU A 740 26.87 -1.49 7.32
C LEU A 740 25.95 -0.44 7.94
N LEU A 741 25.82 0.74 7.34
CA LEU A 741 24.87 1.78 7.74
C LEU A 741 23.42 1.28 7.66
N ILE A 742 23.06 0.62 6.55
CA ILE A 742 21.75 0.03 6.32
C ILE A 742 21.49 -1.09 7.32
N ARG A 743 22.46 -1.97 7.57
CA ARG A 743 22.35 -3.06 8.56
C ARG A 743 22.23 -2.55 10.00
N TYR A 744 22.85 -1.41 10.32
CA TYR A 744 22.65 -0.72 11.60
C TYR A 744 21.25 -0.09 11.70
N LEU A 745 20.73 0.45 10.60
CA LEU A 745 19.37 0.98 10.51
C LEU A 745 18.30 -0.11 10.67
N GLU A 746 18.51 -1.28 10.06
CA GLU A 746 17.58 -2.42 10.08
C GLU A 746 17.56 -3.18 11.41
N ASN A 747 18.63 -3.13 12.20
CA ASN A 747 18.71 -3.73 13.53
C ASN A 747 18.22 -2.79 14.66
N THR A 748 17.56 -1.69 14.31
CA THR A 748 17.00 -0.69 15.25
C THR A 748 15.57 -0.30 14.91
#